data_AF-A0A7W8SZ80-F1
#
_entry.id   AF-A0A7W8SZ80-F1
#
_cell.length_a   1.000
_cell.length_b   1.000
_cell.length_c   1.000
_cell.angle_alpha   90.00
_cell.angle_beta   90.00
_cell.angle_gamma   90.00
#
_symmetry.space_group_name_H-M   'P 1'
#
loop_
_entity.id
_entity.type
_entity.pdbx_description
1 polymer ?
#
loop_
_entity_poly.entity_id
_entity_poly.type
_entity_poly.pdbx_seq_one_letter_code
_entity_poly.pdbx_strand_id
1 'polypeptide(L)'
;MRVDAMRCHRLRLKGQGNLRGLTTGKTFWLDNHPQCDINAEYLAVSTTLDIRNAPQNTQPSGNDTNDALRRCVTSFVLQPANTFFRNRPKKKPRCAAETAIVVGPEHQPIWVDGYARAKVRFVWDRLGPKNESASCWVRVSSPWQGNGFGAIYPPRVGQEVMVSYHEEDPDKPYVSGRMINGWNQPPWKLPDNQALSGVLSNELKGGCDGQTNHVVLDDTPGQLQAQLASDHARSRLVLGYNTQVVREAGRQQARGEGWELATDAWGVARANRGMLITTEARRGATAPAKDLGETVARLTQARDIHENLAGLARQYEAQEQQTSQSDVSRAIKAQNEAIRGVAARADLPFPQLSAPDMVLASAAGVGLTAAQSAHVASIEHIALTAGGHVSMAAAKSLLASAINGVRVFTQNLGIRLKAASGKVRIDAQSDDVEVIAQRVVSIISRTDSINLMASKEIVLHAGSTKVVINSEGYRVYTDGEHRVHARGHQTDRPAGRPVSVPVTPGKPGKLAAHHVLIEHDTGFALPNQPYRITLDDGQVIQGVTNALGETSLVTSNLLAFATVELFAASEPDKIIAVSRGAVIRETNEPFAGAVPNAEKRTARVAGKAVASPNQSATTEDKPPEFVSCDPMNFGLRFHHFINGATEADAPAGMSMRKDVEYPVTKAYTAAIKTALQGIDWAGVTWPLTSDSIKTIQNAVTPQLEIALGAGPFGLPRGYAASPENNGSMPQVVIVNPLRATEFNLRHDVSAAFIGKYWLIAVNESEIAHIVELRDQQPSLDNRLSAFADTLYHECRHCQQYFWMFSLLQHFPDDYRDLPNIQTLYRSTMLSEAYEVAGNSPLPDDHRVHIGLHRMLVFHYYWLISYMQDKRGWEYVRRDLPSAERKVCELLNVSAETAQKMAQFETGYRSQLHEEDAYACAEVVQAYWRNPGDALVRNPGTCTAQYTDALKTVGARS
;
A
#
# COMPACT_ATOMS: atom_id res chain seq x y z
N MET A 1 63.16 -11.30 49.78
CA MET A 1 62.39 -10.74 50.92
C MET A 1 62.11 -11.77 52.03
N ARG A 2 61.32 -12.86 51.81
CA ARG A 2 61.05 -13.87 52.86
C ARG A 2 62.28 -14.71 53.24
N VAL A 3 63.06 -15.14 52.25
CA VAL A 3 64.34 -15.85 52.46
C VAL A 3 65.34 -14.96 53.21
N ASP A 4 65.40 -13.67 52.88
CA ASP A 4 66.26 -12.72 53.59
C ASP A 4 65.87 -12.56 55.06
N ALA A 5 64.56 -12.55 55.39
CA ALA A 5 64.10 -12.54 56.78
C ALA A 5 64.53 -13.80 57.56
N MET A 6 64.57 -14.96 56.90
CA MET A 6 65.11 -16.19 57.49
C MET A 6 66.65 -16.13 57.63
N ARG A 7 67.35 -15.59 56.63
CA ARG A 7 68.81 -15.40 56.65
C ARG A 7 69.27 -14.42 57.72
N CYS A 8 68.54 -13.32 57.92
CA CYS A 8 68.74 -12.35 58.99
C CYS A 8 68.84 -13.03 60.36
N HIS A 9 68.02 -14.06 60.61
CA HIS A 9 68.02 -14.75 61.90
C HIS A 9 69.34 -15.49 62.18
N ARG A 10 69.99 -16.04 61.15
CA ARG A 10 71.28 -16.75 61.28
C ARG A 10 72.48 -15.81 61.45
N LEU A 11 72.34 -14.53 61.11
CA LEU A 11 73.39 -13.52 61.18
C LEU A 11 73.32 -12.68 62.46
N ARG A 12 72.51 -13.10 63.44
CA ARG A 12 72.31 -12.35 64.68
C ARG A 12 73.30 -12.75 65.75
N LEU A 13 73.93 -11.76 66.37
CA LEU A 13 74.72 -11.93 67.58
C LEU A 13 73.90 -11.52 68.80
N LYS A 14 74.13 -12.17 69.93
CA LYS A 14 73.55 -11.77 71.22
C LYS A 14 74.68 -11.36 72.13
N GLY A 15 74.51 -10.23 72.80
CA GLY A 15 75.49 -9.72 73.74
C GLY A 15 74.83 -9.02 74.91
N GLN A 16 75.63 -8.74 75.93
CA GLN A 16 75.20 -8.01 77.12
C GLN A 16 76.34 -7.11 77.58
N GLY A 17 76.03 -5.90 78.05
CA GLY A 17 77.04 -4.99 78.57
C GLY A 17 76.44 -3.80 79.32
N ASN A 18 77.29 -3.02 79.98
CA ASN A 18 76.90 -1.81 80.70
C ASN A 18 76.76 -0.61 79.72
N LEU A 19 75.84 -0.74 78.77
CA LEU A 19 75.63 0.23 77.69
C LEU A 19 74.33 1.00 77.92
N ARG A 20 74.42 2.29 78.26
CA ARG A 20 73.24 3.13 78.54
C ARG A 20 72.60 3.75 77.28
N GLY A 21 73.39 3.90 76.22
CA GLY A 21 72.98 4.58 74.99
C GLY A 21 72.52 3.68 73.84
N LEU A 22 72.67 2.35 73.97
CA LEU A 22 72.35 1.43 72.88
C LEU A 22 70.83 1.33 72.66
N THR A 23 70.38 1.77 71.50
CA THR A 23 68.95 1.86 71.16
C THR A 23 68.62 0.97 69.98
N THR A 24 67.51 0.22 70.06
CA THR A 24 67.01 -0.60 68.95
C THR A 24 66.77 0.28 67.71
N GLY A 25 67.22 -0.17 66.54
CA GLY A 25 67.12 0.55 65.27
C GLY A 25 68.29 1.48 64.96
N LYS A 26 69.29 1.59 65.85
CA LYS A 26 70.54 2.33 65.60
C LYS A 26 71.70 1.38 65.30
N THR A 27 72.65 1.85 64.51
CA THR A 27 73.92 1.16 64.29
C THR A 27 74.99 1.65 65.25
N PHE A 28 75.96 0.79 65.55
CA PHE A 28 77.19 1.17 66.22
C PHE A 28 78.32 0.25 65.78
N TRP A 29 79.56 0.73 65.91
CA TRP A 29 80.75 -0.09 65.66
C TRP A 29 81.14 -0.86 66.93
N LEU A 30 81.25 -2.19 66.80
CA LEU A 30 81.81 -3.05 67.85
C LEU A 30 83.32 -3.18 67.64
N ASP A 31 84.10 -2.90 68.68
CA ASP A 31 85.57 -2.94 68.65
C ASP A 31 86.14 -3.75 69.83
N ASN A 32 87.40 -4.18 69.72
CA ASN A 32 88.13 -4.99 70.71
C ASN A 32 87.54 -6.39 71.04
N HIS A 33 86.72 -6.98 70.17
CA HIS A 33 86.31 -8.38 70.30
C HIS A 33 87.47 -9.34 69.93
N PRO A 34 87.74 -10.42 70.70
CA PRO A 34 88.88 -11.32 70.47
C PRO A 34 88.92 -12.00 69.09
N GLN A 35 87.75 -12.17 68.46
CA GLN A 35 87.64 -12.63 67.08
C GLN A 35 87.52 -11.42 66.15
N CYS A 36 88.55 -11.20 65.32
CA CYS A 36 88.68 -10.01 64.47
C CYS A 36 87.47 -9.79 63.54
N ASP A 37 86.92 -10.86 62.96
CA ASP A 37 85.77 -10.79 62.03
C ASP A 37 84.47 -10.28 62.66
N ILE A 38 84.39 -10.25 63.99
CA ILE A 38 83.23 -9.73 64.73
C ILE A 38 83.34 -8.21 64.95
N ASN A 39 84.52 -7.60 64.81
CA ASN A 39 84.68 -6.15 64.95
C ASN A 39 84.20 -5.44 63.68
N ALA A 40 82.95 -4.97 63.69
CA ALA A 40 82.27 -4.37 62.55
C ALA A 40 81.13 -3.45 63.01
N GLU A 41 80.49 -2.77 62.05
CA GLU A 41 79.25 -2.05 62.31
C GLU A 41 78.05 -3.01 62.42
N TYR A 42 77.25 -2.86 63.46
CA TYR A 42 76.04 -3.64 63.69
C TYR A 42 74.82 -2.77 63.93
N LEU A 43 73.69 -3.18 63.37
CA LEU A 43 72.35 -2.72 63.73
C LEU A 43 71.87 -3.43 65.00
N ALA A 44 71.47 -2.66 66.01
CA ALA A 44 70.77 -3.20 67.18
C ALA A 44 69.32 -3.54 66.80
N VAL A 45 69.01 -4.84 66.71
CA VAL A 45 67.69 -5.38 66.32
C VAL A 45 66.73 -5.47 67.50
N SER A 46 67.27 -5.66 68.70
CA SER A 46 66.49 -5.67 69.95
C SER A 46 67.42 -5.29 71.10
N THR A 47 66.94 -4.46 72.00
CA THR A 47 67.62 -4.07 73.24
C THR A 47 66.66 -4.26 74.41
N THR A 48 67.18 -4.77 75.52
CA THR A 48 66.47 -4.88 76.79
C THR A 48 67.37 -4.30 77.86
N LEU A 49 66.94 -3.19 78.44
CA LEU A 49 67.69 -2.39 79.39
C LEU A 49 67.17 -2.67 80.81
N ASP A 50 68.00 -3.29 81.66
CA ASP A 50 67.73 -3.49 83.08
C ASP A 50 68.51 -2.43 83.87
N ILE A 51 67.81 -1.45 84.44
CA ILE A 51 68.37 -0.44 85.34
C ILE A 51 67.87 -0.74 86.75
N ARG A 52 68.81 -1.00 87.66
CA ARG A 52 68.56 -1.14 89.10
C ARG A 52 69.29 -0.06 89.86
N ASN A 53 68.53 0.68 90.65
CA ASN A 53 69.04 1.64 91.61
C ASN A 53 68.42 1.29 92.97
N ALA A 54 69.23 0.82 93.93
CA ALA A 54 68.73 0.60 95.28
C ALA A 54 68.53 1.96 95.99
N PRO A 55 67.43 2.17 96.74
CA PRO A 55 67.22 3.40 97.50
C PRO A 55 68.28 3.53 98.60
N GLN A 56 68.75 4.76 98.82
CA GLN A 56 69.81 5.11 99.77
C GLN A 56 69.45 4.80 101.25
N ASN A 57 68.17 4.53 101.54
CA ASN A 57 67.62 4.40 102.89
C ASN A 57 67.79 3.00 103.52
N THR A 58 68.49 2.08 102.85
CA THR A 58 68.73 0.69 103.30
C THR A 58 70.21 0.33 103.48
N GLN A 59 71.12 1.31 103.59
CA GLN A 59 72.55 1.05 103.84
C GLN A 59 72.89 1.09 105.36
N PRO A 60 73.54 0.05 105.92
CA PRO A 60 74.27 0.19 107.18
C PRO A 60 75.54 1.01 106.94
N SER A 61 75.82 1.96 107.84
CA SER A 61 77.04 2.78 107.82
C SER A 61 78.29 1.91 108.01
N GLY A 62 79.14 1.80 106.99
CA GLY A 62 80.53 1.34 107.18
C GLY A 62 81.21 0.44 106.14
N ASN A 63 80.79 0.36 104.87
CA ASN A 63 81.58 -0.34 103.85
C ASN A 63 81.53 0.36 102.46
N ASP A 64 82.67 0.89 102.03
CA ASP A 64 82.87 1.67 100.80
C ASP A 64 83.35 0.80 99.61
N THR A 65 82.72 -0.36 99.38
CA THR A 65 82.91 -1.15 98.16
C THR A 65 81.62 -1.19 97.33
N ASN A 66 81.33 -0.03 96.72
CA ASN A 66 80.14 0.28 95.93
C ASN A 66 80.22 -0.23 94.47
N ASP A 67 80.16 -1.54 94.24
CA ASP A 67 79.98 -2.09 92.87
C ASP A 67 78.78 -3.06 92.72
N ALA A 68 78.19 -3.50 93.84
CA ALA A 68 77.07 -4.46 93.81
C ALA A 68 75.65 -3.82 93.77
N LEU A 69 75.52 -2.49 93.87
CA LEU A 69 74.25 -1.82 94.20
C LEU A 69 73.69 -0.86 93.13
N ARG A 70 74.39 -0.66 92.00
CA ARG A 70 73.91 0.09 90.84
C ARG A 70 74.20 -0.71 89.58
N ARG A 71 73.15 -1.20 88.92
CA ARG A 71 73.29 -2.05 87.73
C ARG A 71 72.59 -1.37 86.56
N CYS A 72 73.31 -1.15 85.48
CA CYS A 72 72.72 -0.82 84.19
C CYS A 72 73.24 -1.85 83.21
N VAL A 73 72.39 -2.76 82.78
CA VAL A 73 72.80 -3.82 81.87
C VAL A 73 71.83 -3.88 80.70
N THR A 74 72.38 -3.67 79.52
CA THR A 74 71.65 -3.81 78.26
C THR A 74 71.99 -5.15 77.66
N SER A 75 70.98 -6.01 77.54
CA SER A 75 71.05 -7.20 76.70
C SER A 75 70.60 -6.81 75.30
N PHE A 76 71.32 -7.23 74.27
CA PHE A 76 71.07 -6.77 72.91
C PHE A 76 71.24 -7.89 71.89
N VAL A 77 70.50 -7.77 70.78
CA VAL A 77 70.63 -8.61 69.60
C VAL A 77 71.09 -7.74 68.45
N LEU A 78 72.22 -8.09 67.86
CA LEU A 78 72.88 -7.35 66.79
C LEU A 78 72.73 -8.08 65.46
N GLN A 79 72.75 -7.33 64.37
CA GLN A 79 72.89 -7.86 63.01
C GLN A 79 73.87 -6.99 62.22
N PRO A 80 74.81 -7.55 61.44
CA PRO A 80 75.78 -6.77 60.66
C PRO A 80 75.10 -5.70 59.81
N ALA A 81 75.56 -4.46 59.89
CA ALA A 81 74.95 -3.31 59.20
C ALA A 81 75.08 -3.40 57.67
N ASN A 82 76.08 -4.13 57.18
CA ASN A 82 76.25 -4.45 55.76
C ASN A 82 75.26 -5.51 55.22
N THR A 83 74.32 -5.98 56.04
CA THR A 83 73.28 -6.94 55.64
C THR A 83 71.88 -6.33 55.77
N PHE A 84 70.98 -6.69 54.86
CA PHE A 84 69.59 -6.23 54.92
C PHE A 84 68.87 -6.74 56.16
N PHE A 85 68.16 -5.88 56.89
CA PHE A 85 67.22 -6.30 57.94
C PHE A 85 65.81 -6.53 57.37
N ARG A 86 65.14 -7.62 57.77
CA ARG A 86 63.73 -7.90 57.42
C ARG A 86 62.96 -8.49 58.61
N ASN A 87 61.71 -8.03 58.78
CA ASN A 87 60.80 -8.56 59.79
C ASN A 87 60.33 -9.98 59.46
N ARG A 88 59.99 -10.77 60.50
CA ARG A 88 59.37 -12.08 60.32
C ARG A 88 57.98 -11.90 59.68
N PRO A 89 57.65 -12.64 58.61
CA PRO A 89 56.31 -12.59 58.02
C PRO A 89 55.24 -13.00 59.03
N LYS A 90 54.15 -12.23 59.14
CA LYS A 90 52.93 -12.64 59.87
C LYS A 90 52.09 -13.56 58.98
N LYS A 91 51.27 -14.43 59.59
CA LYS A 91 50.29 -15.24 58.84
C LYS A 91 49.26 -14.29 58.20
N LYS A 92 48.85 -14.59 56.96
CA LYS A 92 47.80 -13.84 56.27
C LYS A 92 46.44 -14.18 56.89
N PRO A 93 45.49 -13.22 56.99
CA PRO A 93 44.10 -13.53 57.32
C PRO A 93 43.50 -14.54 56.33
N ARG A 94 42.53 -15.34 56.77
CA ARG A 94 41.81 -16.32 55.95
C ARG A 94 40.32 -15.97 55.92
N CYS A 95 39.68 -16.13 54.77
CA CYS A 95 38.24 -15.91 54.58
C CYS A 95 37.55 -17.15 54.01
N ALA A 96 36.35 -17.43 54.50
CA ALA A 96 35.42 -18.41 53.95
C ALA A 96 34.44 -17.73 52.97
N ALA A 97 33.50 -18.49 52.40
CA ALA A 97 32.52 -17.91 51.49
C ALA A 97 31.60 -16.90 52.21
N GLU A 98 31.31 -15.78 51.54
CA GLU A 98 30.51 -14.67 52.05
C GLU A 98 29.51 -14.18 50.99
N THR A 99 28.47 -13.47 51.41
CA THR A 99 27.49 -12.85 50.52
C THR A 99 27.88 -11.42 50.17
N ALA A 100 27.69 -11.02 48.92
CA ALA A 100 27.87 -9.64 48.46
C ALA A 100 26.78 -9.25 47.46
N ILE A 101 26.56 -7.94 47.30
CA ILE A 101 25.63 -7.40 46.32
C ILE A 101 26.41 -6.88 45.12
N VAL A 102 25.98 -7.23 43.92
CA VAL A 102 26.59 -6.73 42.68
C VAL A 102 26.31 -5.24 42.53
N VAL A 103 27.34 -4.46 42.21
CA VAL A 103 27.27 -3.00 42.09
C VAL A 103 27.81 -2.52 40.75
N GLY A 104 27.35 -1.34 40.31
CA GLY A 104 27.76 -0.70 39.08
C GLY A 104 27.34 0.78 39.08
N PRO A 105 27.54 1.48 37.95
CA PRO A 105 27.11 2.86 37.79
C PRO A 105 25.59 2.98 37.91
N GLU A 106 25.15 4.18 38.29
CA GLU A 106 23.72 4.47 38.38
C GLU A 106 23.02 4.24 37.03
N HIS A 107 21.78 3.75 37.08
CA HIS A 107 20.96 3.40 35.92
C HIS A 107 21.56 2.35 34.96
N GLN A 108 22.62 1.64 35.35
CA GLN A 108 23.16 0.53 34.56
C GLN A 108 22.78 -0.84 35.18
N PRO A 109 21.93 -1.64 34.50
CA PRO A 109 21.48 -2.93 35.02
C PRO A 109 22.59 -4.00 35.03
N ILE A 110 23.62 -3.84 34.21
CA ILE A 110 24.77 -4.74 34.10
C ILE A 110 26.04 -3.89 34.04
N TRP A 111 27.05 -4.26 34.84
CA TRP A 111 28.37 -3.66 34.83
C TRP A 111 29.45 -4.73 34.90
N VAL A 112 30.04 -5.07 33.75
CA VAL A 112 31.08 -6.08 33.61
C VAL A 112 32.19 -5.62 32.68
N ASP A 113 33.38 -6.21 32.81
CA ASP A 113 34.51 -5.93 31.92
C ASP A 113 34.67 -6.96 30.79
N GLY A 114 35.75 -6.87 30.00
CA GLY A 114 36.04 -7.77 28.87
C GLY A 114 36.22 -9.26 29.23
N TYR A 115 36.26 -9.61 30.53
CA TYR A 115 36.32 -10.98 31.02
C TYR A 115 35.03 -11.39 31.75
N ALA A 116 33.95 -10.61 31.60
CA ALA A 116 32.69 -10.79 32.32
C ALA A 116 32.84 -10.79 33.86
N ARG A 117 33.86 -10.09 34.39
CA ARG A 117 34.01 -9.90 35.84
C ARG A 117 33.02 -8.86 36.33
N ALA A 118 32.56 -8.98 37.57
CA ALA A 118 31.63 -8.04 38.19
C ALA A 118 32.29 -7.26 39.31
N LYS A 119 31.68 -6.16 39.73
CA LYS A 119 32.01 -5.48 40.99
C LYS A 119 30.96 -5.79 42.04
N VAL A 120 31.38 -5.89 43.29
CA VAL A 120 30.53 -6.30 44.41
C VAL A 120 30.77 -5.41 45.62
N ARG A 121 29.75 -5.25 46.45
CA ARG A 121 29.86 -4.64 47.77
C ARG A 121 29.49 -5.69 48.81
N PHE A 122 30.43 -5.98 49.70
CA PHE A 122 30.20 -6.92 50.80
C PHE A 122 29.20 -6.34 51.79
N VAL A 123 28.41 -7.20 52.43
CA VAL A 123 27.35 -6.78 53.38
C VAL A 123 27.94 -6.06 54.60
N TRP A 124 29.15 -6.43 55.01
CA TRP A 124 29.87 -5.79 56.11
C TRP A 124 30.52 -4.45 55.73
N ASP A 125 30.62 -4.11 54.44
CA ASP A 125 31.28 -2.88 53.98
C ASP A 125 30.36 -1.66 54.13
N ARG A 126 30.50 -1.00 55.28
CA ARG A 126 29.74 0.21 55.63
C ARG A 126 30.33 1.50 55.06
N LEU A 127 31.61 1.51 54.69
CA LEU A 127 32.33 2.71 54.27
C LEU A 127 32.40 2.83 52.75
N GLY A 128 32.41 1.71 52.03
CA GLY A 128 32.48 1.68 50.58
C GLY A 128 31.23 2.23 49.90
N PRO A 129 31.38 2.95 48.78
CA PRO A 129 30.26 3.48 48.01
C PRO A 129 29.43 2.35 47.39
N LYS A 130 28.15 2.62 47.08
CA LYS A 130 27.23 1.65 46.46
C LYS A 130 27.32 1.59 44.92
N ASN A 131 28.47 1.97 44.36
CA ASN A 131 28.65 2.18 42.92
C ASN A 131 29.84 1.35 42.39
N GLU A 132 30.24 1.60 41.16
CA GLU A 132 31.34 0.94 40.46
C GLU A 132 32.71 1.13 41.12
N SER A 133 32.86 1.93 42.17
CA SER A 133 34.13 2.07 42.89
C SER A 133 34.22 1.21 44.16
N ALA A 134 33.19 0.43 44.50
CA ALA A 134 33.14 -0.37 45.73
C ALA A 134 34.21 -1.47 45.83
N SER A 135 34.59 -2.09 44.71
CA SER A 135 35.55 -3.19 44.70
C SER A 135 36.44 -3.22 43.47
N CYS A 136 37.43 -4.11 43.52
CA CYS A 136 38.13 -4.62 42.34
C CYS A 136 37.18 -5.47 41.48
N TRP A 137 37.65 -5.84 40.29
CA TRP A 137 36.94 -6.78 39.42
C TRP A 137 37.03 -8.21 39.95
N VAL A 138 35.88 -8.81 40.21
CA VAL A 138 35.72 -10.16 40.77
C VAL A 138 35.27 -11.11 39.67
N ARG A 139 36.01 -12.21 39.46
CA ARG A 139 35.66 -13.23 38.45
C ARG A 139 34.36 -13.92 38.80
N VAL A 140 33.56 -14.25 37.79
CA VAL A 140 32.27 -14.94 37.96
C VAL A 140 32.38 -16.37 37.46
N SER A 141 32.06 -17.33 38.32
CA SER A 141 31.94 -18.74 37.93
C SER A 141 30.77 -18.92 36.97
N SER A 142 31.03 -19.61 35.86
CA SER A 142 30.01 -20.03 34.89
C SER A 142 29.77 -21.54 35.02
N PRO A 143 28.54 -22.04 34.75
CA PRO A 143 28.28 -23.48 34.66
C PRO A 143 29.14 -24.21 33.63
N TRP A 144 29.59 -23.52 32.57
CA TRP A 144 30.43 -24.11 31.52
C TRP A 144 31.26 -23.03 30.82
N GLN A 145 32.58 -23.22 30.72
CA GLN A 145 33.47 -22.28 30.03
C GLN A 145 34.68 -23.00 29.42
N GLY A 146 34.96 -22.71 28.15
CA GLY A 146 36.15 -23.15 27.41
C GLY A 146 36.72 -22.02 26.54
N ASN A 147 37.70 -22.34 25.68
CA ASN A 147 38.33 -21.35 24.80
C ASN A 147 37.41 -21.01 23.61
N GLY A 148 36.61 -19.95 23.74
CA GLY A 148 35.67 -19.50 22.70
C GLY A 148 34.27 -20.13 22.75
N PHE A 149 33.93 -20.89 23.79
CA PHE A 149 32.61 -21.49 23.97
C PHE A 149 32.25 -21.59 25.46
N GLY A 150 30.96 -21.68 25.79
CA GLY A 150 30.47 -21.81 27.16
C GLY A 150 29.08 -21.21 27.36
N ALA A 151 28.63 -21.18 28.62
CA ALA A 151 27.43 -20.48 29.05
C ALA A 151 27.81 -19.14 29.69
N ILE A 152 27.12 -18.06 29.36
CA ILE A 152 27.39 -16.75 29.95
C ILE A 152 26.11 -16.11 30.46
N TYR A 153 26.08 -15.86 31.76
CA TYR A 153 25.01 -15.14 32.43
C TYR A 153 25.68 -14.05 33.26
N PRO A 154 25.85 -12.81 32.76
CA PRO A 154 26.41 -11.74 33.58
C PRO A 154 25.51 -11.46 34.79
N PRO A 155 26.07 -11.30 36.01
CA PRO A 155 25.27 -10.90 37.15
C PRO A 155 24.79 -9.44 36.98
N ARG A 156 23.57 -9.15 37.42
CA ARG A 156 22.97 -7.81 37.34
C ARG A 156 23.22 -7.02 38.61
N VAL A 157 23.34 -5.70 38.49
CA VAL A 157 23.42 -4.80 39.64
C VAL A 157 22.21 -5.01 40.55
N GLY A 158 22.46 -5.15 41.86
CA GLY A 158 21.45 -5.49 42.87
C GLY A 158 21.29 -6.98 43.16
N GLN A 159 21.83 -7.89 42.33
CA GLN A 159 21.78 -9.32 42.61
C GLN A 159 22.70 -9.69 43.78
N GLU A 160 22.21 -10.58 44.65
CA GLU A 160 23.03 -11.19 45.69
C GLU A 160 23.83 -12.36 45.12
N VAL A 161 25.13 -12.38 45.42
CA VAL A 161 26.08 -13.38 44.96
C VAL A 161 26.88 -13.95 46.12
N MET A 162 27.24 -15.22 46.01
CA MET A 162 28.18 -15.88 46.93
C MET A 162 29.61 -15.65 46.44
N VAL A 163 30.43 -14.98 47.22
CA VAL A 163 31.86 -14.73 46.95
C VAL A 163 32.70 -15.71 47.75
N SER A 164 33.53 -16.48 47.05
CA SER A 164 34.53 -17.38 47.62
C SER A 164 35.94 -16.85 47.33
N TYR A 165 36.96 -17.44 47.95
CA TYR A 165 38.34 -16.95 47.89
C TYR A 165 39.29 -18.07 47.50
N HIS A 166 40.13 -17.83 46.49
CA HIS A 166 41.17 -18.81 46.14
C HIS A 166 42.16 -18.96 47.30
N GLU A 167 42.41 -20.19 47.74
CA GLU A 167 43.31 -20.49 48.87
C GLU A 167 42.88 -19.86 50.20
N GLU A 168 41.60 -19.49 50.33
CA GLU A 168 41.06 -18.69 51.44
C GLU A 168 41.74 -17.32 51.61
N ASP A 169 42.34 -16.80 50.54
CA ASP A 169 43.02 -15.50 50.53
C ASP A 169 42.01 -14.36 50.27
N PRO A 170 41.80 -13.43 51.23
CA PRO A 170 40.86 -12.30 51.08
C PRO A 170 41.13 -11.41 49.86
N ASP A 171 42.38 -11.38 49.36
CA ASP A 171 42.77 -10.58 48.20
C ASP A 171 42.46 -11.27 46.85
N LYS A 172 41.95 -12.51 46.87
CA LYS A 172 41.65 -13.31 45.67
C LYS A 172 40.17 -13.74 45.59
N PRO A 173 39.21 -12.79 45.64
CA PRO A 173 37.79 -13.13 45.58
C PRO A 173 37.36 -13.61 44.18
N TYR A 174 36.35 -14.46 44.14
CA TYR A 174 35.58 -14.83 42.96
C TYR A 174 34.13 -15.13 43.32
N VAL A 175 33.19 -14.76 42.47
CA VAL A 175 31.78 -15.15 42.59
C VAL A 175 31.65 -16.63 42.25
N SER A 176 31.15 -17.39 43.21
CA SER A 176 30.99 -18.85 43.18
C SER A 176 29.57 -19.31 42.88
N GLY A 177 28.56 -18.46 43.10
CA GLY A 177 27.16 -18.81 42.87
C GLY A 177 26.19 -17.65 43.13
N ARG A 178 24.90 -17.93 42.94
CA ARG A 178 23.77 -17.03 43.18
C ARG A 178 22.76 -17.73 44.07
N MET A 179 22.01 -16.96 44.85
CA MET A 179 21.04 -17.50 45.79
C MET A 179 19.66 -16.90 45.58
N ILE A 180 18.65 -17.73 45.81
CA ILE A 180 17.25 -17.31 45.93
C ILE A 180 17.07 -16.76 47.35
N ASN A 181 16.45 -15.60 47.47
CA ASN A 181 16.19 -14.96 48.76
C ASN A 181 14.89 -14.13 48.70
N GLY A 182 14.55 -13.43 49.78
CA GLY A 182 13.34 -12.58 49.86
C GLY A 182 13.21 -11.55 48.74
N TRP A 183 14.33 -11.06 48.21
CA TRP A 183 14.44 -10.01 47.18
C TRP A 183 14.68 -10.57 45.77
N ASN A 184 15.22 -11.79 45.66
CA ASN A 184 15.51 -12.52 44.42
C ASN A 184 14.74 -13.85 44.43
N GLN A 185 13.43 -13.79 44.20
CA GLN A 185 12.53 -14.95 44.20
C GLN A 185 12.71 -15.83 42.95
N PRO A 186 12.29 -17.11 42.98
CA PRO A 186 12.25 -17.95 41.78
C PRO A 186 11.37 -17.33 40.67
N PRO A 187 11.59 -17.66 39.39
CA PRO A 187 10.86 -17.08 38.26
C PRO A 187 9.36 -17.45 38.20
N TRP A 188 8.97 -18.55 38.85
CA TRP A 188 7.59 -19.02 38.97
C TRP A 188 7.25 -19.23 40.44
N LYS A 189 5.98 -19.03 40.80
CA LYS A 189 5.50 -19.20 42.15
C LYS A 189 5.62 -20.66 42.60
N LEU A 190 6.41 -20.89 43.64
CA LEU A 190 6.57 -22.19 44.30
C LEU A 190 5.78 -22.22 45.62
N PRO A 191 5.24 -23.38 46.04
CA PRO A 191 5.41 -24.71 45.44
C PRO A 191 4.46 -25.03 44.26
N ASP A 192 3.53 -24.12 43.92
CA ASP A 192 2.48 -24.33 42.90
C ASP A 192 3.02 -24.83 41.54
N ASN A 193 4.23 -24.41 41.15
CA ASN A 193 4.86 -24.73 39.87
C ASN A 193 6.09 -25.68 39.99
N GLN A 194 6.10 -26.58 40.98
CA GLN A 194 7.26 -27.46 41.26
C GLN A 194 7.65 -28.41 40.11
N ALA A 195 6.77 -28.67 39.14
CA ALA A 195 7.06 -29.48 37.96
C ALA A 195 7.79 -28.70 36.85
N LEU A 196 7.91 -27.38 36.97
CA LEU A 196 8.59 -26.54 35.99
C LEU A 196 10.08 -26.44 36.29
N SER A 197 10.90 -26.63 35.26
CA SER A 197 12.35 -26.38 35.32
C SER A 197 12.81 -25.62 34.08
N GLY A 198 13.77 -24.70 34.22
CA GLY A 198 14.21 -23.92 33.07
C GLY A 198 14.98 -22.65 33.38
N VAL A 199 15.15 -21.83 32.33
CA VAL A 199 15.83 -20.53 32.38
C VAL A 199 14.82 -19.46 31.98
N LEU A 200 14.67 -18.43 32.81
CA LEU A 200 13.90 -17.22 32.49
C LEU A 200 14.82 -16.01 32.56
N SER A 201 14.90 -15.29 31.45
CA SER A 201 15.61 -14.02 31.32
C SER A 201 14.65 -12.85 31.49
N ASN A 202 15.20 -11.65 31.66
CA ASN A 202 14.42 -10.42 31.74
C ASN A 202 15.07 -9.35 30.85
N GLU A 203 14.30 -8.45 30.27
CA GLU A 203 14.79 -7.30 29.54
C GLU A 203 15.76 -6.47 30.40
N LEU A 204 16.76 -5.83 29.79
CA LEU A 204 17.78 -5.09 30.54
C LEU A 204 17.22 -3.81 31.18
N LYS A 205 16.33 -3.10 30.49
CA LYS A 205 15.78 -1.80 30.93
C LYS A 205 14.37 -1.89 31.52
N GLY A 206 13.71 -3.05 31.44
CA GLY A 206 12.30 -3.21 31.82
C GLY A 206 12.04 -3.38 33.33
N GLY A 207 13.07 -3.54 34.15
CA GLY A 207 12.88 -3.76 35.60
C GLY A 207 12.06 -5.01 35.89
N CYS A 208 11.23 -5.00 36.93
CA CYS A 208 10.39 -6.16 37.27
C CYS A 208 9.21 -6.36 36.31
N ASP A 209 8.88 -5.40 35.45
CA ASP A 209 7.77 -5.49 34.47
C ASP A 209 8.27 -5.72 33.03
N GLY A 210 9.57 -5.97 32.88
CA GLY A 210 10.21 -6.17 31.59
C GLY A 210 9.79 -7.47 30.89
N GLN A 211 9.94 -7.46 29.57
CA GLN A 211 9.70 -8.65 28.74
C GLN A 211 10.71 -9.76 29.06
N THR A 212 10.27 -11.00 28.92
CA THR A 212 11.09 -12.18 29.23
C THR A 212 11.36 -13.03 28.00
N ASN A 213 12.43 -13.82 28.08
CA ASN A 213 12.61 -15.00 27.24
C ASN A 213 12.82 -16.19 28.15
N HIS A 214 12.20 -17.33 27.84
CA HIS A 214 12.35 -18.53 28.63
C HIS A 214 12.46 -19.81 27.80
N VAL A 215 13.22 -20.74 28.36
CA VAL A 215 13.24 -22.15 27.98
C VAL A 215 12.77 -22.92 29.20
N VAL A 216 11.66 -23.63 29.09
CA VAL A 216 11.03 -24.35 30.21
C VAL A 216 10.67 -25.77 29.81
N LEU A 217 10.93 -26.70 30.72
CA LEU A 217 10.45 -28.07 30.69
C LEU A 217 9.37 -28.21 31.77
N ASP A 218 8.26 -28.84 31.41
CA ASP A 218 7.20 -29.19 32.34
C ASP A 218 7.16 -30.72 32.48
N ASP A 219 7.52 -31.20 33.67
CA ASP A 219 7.57 -32.61 34.00
C ASP A 219 6.27 -33.12 34.67
N THR A 220 5.16 -32.40 34.47
CA THR A 220 3.85 -32.84 34.97
C THR A 220 3.53 -34.24 34.39
N PRO A 221 3.23 -35.25 35.24
CA PRO A 221 3.00 -36.62 34.79
C PRO A 221 1.93 -36.72 33.71
N GLY A 222 2.26 -37.39 32.59
CA GLY A 222 1.36 -37.53 31.44
C GLY A 222 1.17 -36.25 30.60
N GLN A 223 1.84 -35.16 30.94
CA GLN A 223 1.68 -33.84 30.33
C GLN A 223 3.04 -33.17 30.04
N LEU A 224 4.01 -33.97 29.59
CA LEU A 224 5.36 -33.49 29.31
C LEU A 224 5.34 -32.39 28.24
N GLN A 225 6.04 -31.29 28.52
CA GLN A 225 6.18 -30.17 27.61
C GLN A 225 7.62 -29.66 27.57
N ALA A 226 8.07 -29.25 26.39
CA ALA A 226 9.19 -28.34 26.23
C ALA A 226 8.73 -27.05 25.53
N GLN A 227 9.04 -25.89 26.10
CA GLN A 227 8.66 -24.59 25.54
C GLN A 227 9.86 -23.65 25.48
N LEU A 228 10.11 -23.09 24.29
CA LEU A 228 10.95 -21.91 24.07
C LEU A 228 10.02 -20.74 23.75
N ALA A 229 10.10 -19.65 24.49
CA ALA A 229 9.25 -18.50 24.27
C ALA A 229 9.95 -17.16 24.53
N SER A 230 9.45 -16.15 23.85
CA SER A 230 9.76 -14.74 24.03
C SER A 230 8.46 -13.97 24.18
N ASP A 231 8.38 -13.10 25.17
CA ASP A 231 7.25 -12.16 25.29
C ASP A 231 7.19 -11.21 24.09
N HIS A 232 8.33 -11.00 23.42
CA HIS A 232 8.39 -10.22 22.19
C HIS A 232 7.55 -10.87 21.09
N ALA A 233 6.50 -10.17 20.68
CA ALA A 233 5.48 -10.66 19.77
C ALA A 233 4.88 -12.02 20.18
N ARG A 234 4.89 -12.37 21.48
CA ARG A 234 4.39 -13.65 22.02
C ARG A 234 4.90 -14.88 21.23
N SER A 235 6.15 -14.81 20.78
CA SER A 235 6.76 -15.79 19.89
C SER A 235 7.14 -17.05 20.68
N ARG A 236 6.68 -18.22 20.24
CA ARG A 236 6.88 -19.49 20.95
C ARG A 236 7.00 -20.70 20.04
N LEU A 237 7.80 -21.66 20.50
CA LEU A 237 7.82 -23.05 20.07
C LEU A 237 7.46 -23.93 21.27
N VAL A 238 6.37 -24.68 21.17
CA VAL A 238 5.89 -25.60 22.20
C VAL A 238 5.87 -27.01 21.63
N LEU A 239 6.41 -27.98 22.36
CA LEU A 239 6.47 -29.40 21.99
C LEU A 239 5.85 -30.25 23.12
N GLY A 240 5.03 -31.24 22.76
CA GLY A 240 4.35 -32.12 23.71
C GLY A 240 2.96 -31.63 24.08
N TYR A 241 2.65 -31.63 25.38
CA TYR A 241 1.36 -31.24 25.93
C TYR A 241 1.28 -29.71 26.09
N ASN A 242 0.72 -29.02 25.10
CA ASN A 242 0.78 -27.56 24.97
C ASN A 242 -0.06 -26.86 26.04
N THR A 243 0.64 -26.06 26.85
CA THR A 243 0.18 -25.18 27.90
C THR A 243 1.02 -23.90 27.85
N GLN A 244 0.42 -22.78 28.21
CA GLN A 244 1.19 -21.55 28.34
C GLN A 244 1.91 -21.56 29.69
N VAL A 245 3.20 -21.20 29.69
CA VAL A 245 3.95 -20.87 30.92
C VAL A 245 4.21 -19.37 30.94
N VAL A 246 3.75 -18.70 32.01
CA VAL A 246 3.87 -17.25 32.22
C VAL A 246 4.75 -16.98 33.44
N ARG A 247 5.48 -15.87 33.43
CA ARG A 247 6.24 -15.39 34.60
C ARG A 247 5.32 -15.28 35.82
N GLU A 248 5.84 -15.62 37.01
CA GLU A 248 5.14 -15.67 38.29
C GLU A 248 4.00 -16.69 38.37
N ALA A 249 2.96 -16.58 37.55
CA ALA A 249 1.80 -17.48 37.56
C ALA A 249 2.19 -18.93 37.19
N GLY A 250 3.16 -19.10 36.30
CA GLY A 250 3.65 -20.40 35.84
C GLY A 250 2.69 -21.09 34.89
N ARG A 251 2.43 -22.38 35.10
CA ARG A 251 1.63 -23.25 34.23
C ARG A 251 0.18 -22.75 34.13
N GLN A 252 -0.31 -22.60 32.89
CA GLN A 252 -1.69 -22.20 32.58
C GLN A 252 -2.50 -23.36 31.99
N GLN A 253 -3.72 -23.06 31.52
CA GLN A 253 -4.62 -24.04 30.91
C GLN A 253 -4.06 -24.69 29.64
N ALA A 254 -4.49 -25.93 29.39
CA ALA A 254 -4.12 -26.69 28.21
C ALA A 254 -4.71 -26.11 26.92
N ARG A 255 -3.95 -26.21 25.83
CA ARG A 255 -4.25 -25.64 24.50
C ARG A 255 -4.19 -26.66 23.37
N GLY A 256 -3.55 -27.81 23.58
CA GLY A 256 -3.50 -28.90 22.60
C GLY A 256 -2.35 -29.88 22.85
N GLU A 257 -2.14 -30.78 21.89
CA GLU A 257 -1.05 -31.76 21.91
C GLU A 257 -0.31 -31.75 20.56
N GLY A 258 1.00 -31.97 20.59
CA GLY A 258 1.85 -32.01 19.40
C GLY A 258 2.89 -30.90 19.42
N TRP A 259 2.96 -30.10 18.36
CA TRP A 259 3.83 -28.93 18.32
C TRP A 259 3.04 -27.68 17.94
N GLU A 260 3.41 -26.54 18.52
CA GLU A 260 2.89 -25.22 18.16
C GLU A 260 4.07 -24.29 17.91
N LEU A 261 4.12 -23.71 16.71
CA LEU A 261 4.94 -22.54 16.40
C LEU A 261 4.00 -21.35 16.20
N ALA A 262 4.13 -20.31 17.01
CA ALA A 262 3.21 -19.17 16.99
C ALA A 262 3.92 -17.86 17.32
N THR A 263 3.45 -16.77 16.73
CA THR A 263 3.90 -15.39 16.96
C THR A 263 2.79 -14.42 16.54
N ASP A 264 2.70 -13.28 17.20
CA ASP A 264 1.83 -12.15 16.84
C ASP A 264 2.47 -11.29 15.73
N ALA A 265 3.68 -11.64 15.27
CA ALA A 265 4.42 -10.99 14.17
C ALA A 265 4.53 -11.91 12.94
N TRP A 266 5.59 -11.76 12.14
CA TRP A 266 5.81 -12.57 10.93
C TRP A 266 6.36 -13.96 11.24
N GLY A 267 5.76 -14.98 10.63
CA GLY A 267 6.31 -16.35 10.59
C GLY A 267 6.97 -16.62 9.24
N VAL A 268 8.24 -17.04 9.23
CA VAL A 268 8.96 -17.44 8.00
C VAL A 268 9.48 -18.87 8.16
N ALA A 269 8.95 -19.79 7.37
CA ALA A 269 9.50 -21.13 7.19
C ALA A 269 10.29 -21.17 5.88
N ARG A 270 11.60 -21.45 5.94
CA ARG A 270 12.49 -21.45 4.77
C ARG A 270 13.36 -22.69 4.74
N ALA A 271 13.35 -23.40 3.62
CA ALA A 271 14.21 -24.56 3.38
C ALA A 271 14.82 -24.46 1.97
N ASN A 272 16.11 -24.11 1.89
CA ASN A 272 16.78 -23.80 0.61
C ASN A 272 17.00 -25.04 -0.30
N ARG A 273 16.68 -26.24 0.17
CA ARG A 273 16.82 -27.51 -0.56
C ARG A 273 15.48 -28.26 -0.73
N GLY A 274 14.37 -27.55 -0.55
CA GLY A 274 13.01 -28.11 -0.61
C GLY A 274 12.35 -28.27 0.76
N MET A 275 11.03 -28.36 0.77
CA MET A 275 10.19 -28.40 1.96
C MET A 275 9.14 -29.50 1.83
N LEU A 276 8.99 -30.33 2.87
CA LEU A 276 7.90 -31.30 2.99
C LEU A 276 7.03 -30.94 4.19
N ILE A 277 5.74 -30.73 3.95
CA ILE A 277 4.71 -30.63 5.00
C ILE A 277 3.73 -31.78 4.77
N THR A 278 3.66 -32.69 5.73
CA THR A 278 2.94 -33.95 5.56
C THR A 278 2.19 -34.42 6.79
N THR A 279 1.04 -35.06 6.59
CA THR A 279 0.33 -35.84 7.62
C THR A 279 0.58 -37.34 7.50
N GLU A 280 1.45 -37.77 6.59
CA GLU A 280 1.83 -39.17 6.42
C GLU A 280 2.59 -39.67 7.66
N ALA A 281 2.09 -40.76 8.25
CA ALA A 281 2.57 -41.22 9.54
C ALA A 281 3.96 -41.86 9.44
N ARG A 282 4.86 -41.50 10.36
CA ARG A 282 6.14 -42.17 10.60
C ARG A 282 6.25 -42.48 12.09
N ARG A 283 5.52 -43.50 12.54
CA ARG A 283 5.40 -43.85 13.97
C ARG A 283 6.79 -44.04 14.59
N GLY A 284 7.07 -43.31 15.66
CA GLY A 284 8.36 -43.40 16.37
C GLY A 284 9.57 -42.89 15.56
N ALA A 285 9.36 -42.14 14.47
CA ALA A 285 10.42 -41.67 13.58
C ALA A 285 11.34 -42.81 13.05
N THR A 286 10.78 -44.00 12.82
CA THR A 286 11.53 -45.20 12.38
C THR A 286 11.95 -45.18 10.91
N ALA A 287 11.53 -44.18 10.15
CA ALA A 287 11.85 -43.99 8.74
C ALA A 287 12.44 -42.59 8.51
N PRO A 288 13.18 -42.38 7.40
CA PRO A 288 13.82 -41.10 7.10
C PRO A 288 12.83 -39.94 7.10
N ALA A 289 13.30 -38.75 7.52
CA ALA A 289 12.48 -37.54 7.61
C ALA A 289 11.85 -37.09 6.26
N LYS A 290 12.45 -37.49 5.13
CA LYS A 290 11.97 -37.20 3.76
C LYS A 290 11.38 -38.43 3.06
N ASP A 291 10.93 -39.43 3.81
CA ASP A 291 10.26 -40.57 3.21
C ASP A 291 8.91 -40.14 2.60
N LEU A 292 8.70 -40.49 1.33
CA LEU A 292 7.71 -39.89 0.44
C LEU A 292 6.98 -40.93 -0.43
N GLY A 293 7.07 -42.23 -0.10
CA GLY A 293 6.54 -43.30 -0.95
C GLY A 293 5.09 -43.11 -1.39
N GLU A 294 4.20 -42.82 -0.45
CA GLU A 294 2.76 -42.61 -0.70
C GLU A 294 2.52 -41.37 -1.56
N THR A 295 3.26 -40.29 -1.28
CA THR A 295 3.20 -39.02 -2.04
C THR A 295 3.65 -39.21 -3.48
N VAL A 296 4.80 -39.85 -3.72
CA VAL A 296 5.31 -40.10 -5.07
C VAL A 296 4.35 -40.99 -5.86
N ALA A 297 3.73 -41.99 -5.22
CA ALA A 297 2.74 -42.84 -5.89
C ALA A 297 1.52 -42.03 -6.37
N ARG A 298 0.96 -41.15 -5.52
CA ARG A 298 -0.18 -40.29 -5.90
C ARG A 298 0.18 -39.28 -6.99
N LEU A 299 1.36 -38.66 -6.92
CA LEU A 299 1.83 -37.75 -7.96
C LEU A 299 2.06 -38.46 -9.30
N THR A 300 2.54 -39.71 -9.27
CA THR A 300 2.70 -40.54 -10.47
C THR A 300 1.34 -40.85 -11.09
N GLN A 301 0.35 -41.25 -10.30
CA GLN A 301 -1.02 -41.49 -10.78
C GLN A 301 -1.64 -40.23 -11.41
N ALA A 302 -1.40 -39.05 -10.82
CA ALA A 302 -1.89 -37.79 -11.37
C ALA A 302 -1.28 -37.47 -12.75
N ARG A 303 0.03 -37.70 -12.92
CA ARG A 303 0.69 -37.58 -14.23
C ARG A 303 0.07 -38.52 -15.26
N ASP A 304 -0.16 -39.79 -14.90
CA ASP A 304 -0.72 -40.79 -15.83
C ASP A 304 -2.10 -40.39 -16.37
N ILE A 305 -2.94 -39.77 -15.52
CA ILE A 305 -4.24 -39.22 -15.94
C ILE A 305 -4.06 -38.10 -16.98
N HIS A 306 -3.13 -37.17 -16.74
CA HIS A 306 -2.83 -36.09 -17.69
C HIS A 306 -2.31 -36.62 -19.03
N GLU A 307 -1.39 -37.59 -19.01
CA GLU A 307 -0.80 -38.16 -20.22
C GLU A 307 -1.84 -38.89 -21.08
N ASN A 308 -2.70 -39.69 -20.46
CA ASN A 308 -3.76 -40.43 -21.16
C ASN A 308 -4.80 -39.48 -21.80
N LEU A 309 -5.26 -38.46 -21.06
CA LEU A 309 -6.24 -37.50 -21.59
C LEU A 309 -5.65 -36.62 -22.70
N ALA A 310 -4.37 -36.24 -22.61
CA ALA A 310 -3.67 -35.53 -23.68
C ALA A 310 -3.55 -36.39 -24.94
N GLY A 311 -3.31 -37.70 -24.79
CA GLY A 311 -3.32 -38.67 -25.90
C GLY A 311 -4.66 -38.70 -26.63
N LEU A 312 -5.77 -38.83 -25.88
CA LEU A 312 -7.12 -38.85 -26.44
C LEU A 312 -7.50 -37.52 -27.10
N ALA A 313 -7.19 -36.38 -26.47
CA ALA A 313 -7.50 -35.06 -27.04
C ALA A 313 -6.81 -34.83 -28.39
N ARG A 314 -5.60 -35.36 -28.58
CA ARG A 314 -4.89 -35.33 -29.87
C ARG A 314 -5.52 -36.27 -30.90
N GLN A 315 -5.91 -37.47 -30.51
CA GLN A 315 -6.56 -38.43 -31.41
C GLN A 315 -7.86 -37.86 -32.01
N TYR A 316 -8.59 -37.05 -31.24
CA TYR A 316 -9.82 -36.38 -31.68
C TYR A 316 -9.60 -34.94 -32.15
N GLU A 317 -8.35 -34.55 -32.45
CA GLU A 317 -7.99 -33.23 -33.01
C GLU A 317 -8.44 -32.03 -32.16
N ALA A 318 -8.77 -32.25 -30.88
CA ALA A 318 -9.07 -31.17 -29.93
C ALA A 318 -7.79 -30.46 -29.45
N GLN A 319 -6.62 -31.07 -29.67
CA GLN A 319 -5.30 -30.51 -29.40
C GLN A 319 -4.32 -30.88 -30.52
N GLU A 320 -3.34 -30.00 -30.74
CA GLU A 320 -2.26 -30.17 -31.72
C GLU A 320 -1.32 -31.33 -31.33
N GLN A 321 -0.67 -31.97 -32.32
CA GLN A 321 0.12 -33.17 -32.09
C GLN A 321 1.39 -32.97 -31.23
N GLN A 322 2.00 -31.76 -31.29
CA GLN A 322 3.34 -31.48 -30.73
C GLN A 322 3.39 -30.44 -29.60
N THR A 323 2.28 -29.79 -29.27
CA THR A 323 2.17 -28.67 -28.32
C THR A 323 0.95 -28.89 -27.41
N SER A 324 0.78 -28.11 -26.33
CA SER A 324 -0.38 -28.14 -25.39
C SER A 324 -0.20 -29.04 -24.15
N GLN A 325 -1.13 -29.95 -23.85
CA GLN A 325 -1.13 -30.70 -22.59
C GLN A 325 0.04 -31.69 -22.46
N SER A 326 0.70 -32.02 -23.57
CA SER A 326 1.91 -32.86 -23.61
C SER A 326 3.11 -32.18 -22.93
N ASP A 327 3.24 -30.84 -23.01
CA ASP A 327 4.31 -30.09 -22.36
C ASP A 327 4.10 -30.07 -20.84
N VAL A 328 2.85 -29.89 -20.41
CA VAL A 328 2.46 -29.99 -18.99
C VAL A 328 2.79 -31.37 -18.42
N SER A 329 2.44 -32.45 -19.14
CA SER A 329 2.75 -33.83 -18.72
C SER A 329 4.26 -34.08 -18.57
N ARG A 330 5.07 -33.53 -19.49
CA ARG A 330 6.53 -33.62 -19.42
C ARG A 330 7.10 -32.87 -18.21
N ALA A 331 6.61 -31.66 -17.94
CA ALA A 331 7.06 -30.84 -16.83
C ALA A 331 6.74 -31.50 -15.47
N ILE A 332 5.50 -31.96 -15.27
CA ILE A 332 5.12 -32.63 -14.01
C ILE A 332 5.82 -33.98 -13.83
N LYS A 333 6.18 -34.68 -14.94
CA LYS A 333 7.01 -35.89 -14.86
C LYS A 333 8.39 -35.58 -14.31
N ALA A 334 9.07 -34.55 -14.83
CA ALA A 334 10.40 -34.14 -14.35
C ALA A 334 10.35 -33.69 -12.88
N GLN A 335 9.30 -32.96 -12.49
CA GLN A 335 9.10 -32.57 -11.09
C GLN A 335 8.91 -33.79 -10.17
N ASN A 336 8.09 -34.77 -10.57
CA ASN A 336 7.89 -36.00 -9.80
C ASN A 336 9.20 -36.79 -9.61
N GLU A 337 10.05 -36.84 -10.64
CA GLU A 337 11.37 -37.46 -10.58
C GLU A 337 12.29 -36.73 -9.59
N ALA A 338 12.28 -35.38 -9.58
CA ALA A 338 13.05 -34.58 -8.63
C ALA A 338 12.57 -34.74 -7.17
N ILE A 339 11.25 -34.81 -6.96
CA ILE A 339 10.66 -35.06 -5.64
C ILE A 339 11.07 -36.46 -5.13
N ARG A 340 10.97 -37.47 -6.00
CA ARG A 340 11.37 -38.85 -5.69
C ARG A 340 12.86 -38.96 -5.39
N GLY A 341 13.69 -38.23 -6.14
CA GLY A 341 15.14 -38.38 -6.11
C GLY A 341 15.63 -39.70 -6.72
N VAL A 342 16.95 -39.90 -6.66
CA VAL A 342 17.61 -41.13 -7.12
C VAL A 342 17.55 -42.24 -6.06
N ALA A 343 18.05 -43.44 -6.37
CA ALA A 343 18.21 -44.49 -5.37
C ALA A 343 19.20 -44.06 -4.27
N ALA A 344 18.88 -44.37 -3.01
CA ALA A 344 19.76 -44.08 -1.88
C ALA A 344 21.09 -44.84 -2.03
N ARG A 345 22.19 -44.18 -1.71
CA ARG A 345 23.56 -44.71 -1.75
C ARG A 345 24.30 -44.30 -0.48
N ALA A 346 25.41 -44.96 -0.16
CA ALA A 346 26.13 -44.72 1.11
C ALA A 346 26.57 -43.26 1.30
N ASP A 347 26.96 -42.57 0.22
CA ASP A 347 27.36 -41.16 0.18
C ASP A 347 26.18 -40.18 -0.01
N LEU A 348 24.97 -40.69 -0.28
CA LEU A 348 23.73 -39.91 -0.39
C LEU A 348 22.54 -40.73 0.17
N PRO A 349 22.44 -40.87 1.50
CA PRO A 349 21.44 -41.72 2.14
C PRO A 349 20.00 -41.18 2.05
N PHE A 350 19.82 -39.89 1.73
CA PHE A 350 18.51 -39.21 1.67
C PHE A 350 18.32 -38.43 0.35
N PRO A 351 18.14 -39.12 -0.79
CA PRO A 351 18.21 -38.53 -2.12
C PRO A 351 16.94 -37.76 -2.57
N GLN A 352 15.84 -37.84 -1.83
CA GLN A 352 14.56 -37.18 -2.16
C GLN A 352 14.67 -35.65 -2.21
N LEU A 353 13.77 -34.96 -2.90
CA LEU A 353 13.80 -33.49 -3.09
C LEU A 353 15.17 -33.03 -3.63
N SER A 354 15.55 -33.53 -4.81
CA SER A 354 16.81 -33.14 -5.46
C SER A 354 16.78 -31.72 -6.03
N ALA A 355 15.58 -31.16 -6.20
CA ALA A 355 15.31 -29.76 -6.50
C ALA A 355 14.61 -29.09 -5.30
N PRO A 356 14.61 -27.75 -5.19
CA PRO A 356 14.01 -27.03 -4.06
C PRO A 356 12.48 -26.98 -4.13
N ASP A 357 11.83 -28.13 -4.34
CA ASP A 357 10.38 -28.27 -4.38
C ASP A 357 9.75 -28.10 -2.99
N MET A 358 8.57 -27.48 -2.95
CA MET A 358 7.68 -27.50 -1.79
C MET A 358 6.58 -28.52 -2.03
N VAL A 359 6.47 -29.51 -1.15
CA VAL A 359 5.49 -30.60 -1.25
C VAL A 359 4.55 -30.54 -0.05
N LEU A 360 3.26 -30.35 -0.34
CA LEU A 360 2.16 -30.48 0.61
C LEU A 360 1.49 -31.84 0.40
N ALA A 361 1.60 -32.74 1.37
CA ALA A 361 1.06 -34.09 1.28
C ALA A 361 0.11 -34.39 2.44
N SER A 362 -0.94 -35.17 2.16
CA SER A 362 -1.89 -35.59 3.19
C SER A 362 -2.37 -37.00 2.94
N ALA A 363 -2.49 -37.78 4.02
CA ALA A 363 -3.02 -39.13 3.97
C ALA A 363 -4.55 -39.16 3.71
N ALA A 364 -5.26 -38.05 3.98
CA ALA A 364 -6.72 -37.98 3.91
C ALA A 364 -7.22 -36.86 2.98
N GLY A 365 -6.82 -35.60 3.23
CA GLY A 365 -7.31 -34.46 2.46
C GLY A 365 -6.53 -33.17 2.76
N VAL A 366 -6.67 -32.19 1.87
CA VAL A 366 -6.04 -30.86 1.96
C VAL A 366 -7.12 -29.81 1.78
N GLY A 367 -7.20 -28.86 2.71
CA GLY A 367 -8.10 -27.71 2.62
C GLY A 367 -7.31 -26.42 2.37
N LEU A 368 -7.84 -25.55 1.50
CA LEU A 368 -7.31 -24.22 1.24
C LEU A 368 -8.45 -23.21 1.39
N THR A 369 -8.33 -22.27 2.31
CA THR A 369 -9.36 -21.28 2.61
C THR A 369 -8.74 -19.91 2.83
N ALA A 370 -9.38 -18.86 2.31
CA ALA A 370 -9.02 -17.47 2.56
C ALA A 370 -10.29 -16.63 2.76
N ALA A 371 -10.25 -15.66 3.67
CA ALA A 371 -11.37 -14.74 3.87
C ALA A 371 -11.53 -13.73 2.71
N GLN A 372 -10.44 -13.46 2.01
CA GLN A 372 -10.41 -12.61 0.82
C GLN A 372 -10.09 -13.48 -0.40
N SER A 373 -8.93 -13.29 -1.03
CA SER A 373 -8.56 -13.97 -2.27
C SER A 373 -7.59 -15.12 -2.02
N ALA A 374 -7.74 -16.20 -2.79
CA ALA A 374 -6.69 -17.21 -3.00
C ALA A 374 -6.07 -16.99 -4.39
N HIS A 375 -4.74 -16.96 -4.48
CA HIS A 375 -4.01 -16.73 -5.74
C HIS A 375 -3.03 -17.88 -6.00
N VAL A 376 -3.12 -18.48 -7.19
CA VAL A 376 -2.20 -19.52 -7.66
C VAL A 376 -1.61 -19.05 -8.98
N ALA A 377 -0.30 -18.84 -9.01
CA ALA A 377 0.43 -18.39 -10.19
C ALA A 377 1.63 -19.31 -10.44
N SER A 378 1.91 -19.54 -11.72
CA SER A 378 3.07 -20.28 -12.20
C SER A 378 3.52 -19.63 -13.50
N ILE A 379 4.84 -19.53 -13.70
CA ILE A 379 5.42 -18.99 -14.94
C ILE A 379 5.28 -20.02 -16.07
N GLU A 380 5.35 -21.32 -15.74
CA GLU A 380 5.21 -22.39 -16.71
C GLU A 380 3.77 -22.91 -16.75
N HIS A 381 3.42 -23.81 -15.85
CA HIS A 381 2.17 -24.56 -15.93
C HIS A 381 1.46 -24.66 -14.58
N ILE A 382 0.13 -24.67 -14.61
CA ILE A 382 -0.74 -25.09 -13.51
C ILE A 382 -1.44 -26.36 -13.97
N ALA A 383 -1.19 -27.48 -13.28
CA ALA A 383 -1.82 -28.77 -13.53
C ALA A 383 -2.82 -29.08 -12.40
N LEU A 384 -4.09 -29.30 -12.76
CA LEU A 384 -5.15 -29.71 -11.84
C LEU A 384 -5.62 -31.12 -12.22
N THR A 385 -5.41 -32.08 -11.33
CA THR A 385 -5.79 -33.48 -11.56
C THR A 385 -6.71 -33.99 -10.46
N ALA A 386 -7.76 -34.70 -10.84
CA ALA A 386 -8.61 -35.44 -9.92
C ALA A 386 -8.82 -36.86 -10.47
N GLY A 387 -8.76 -37.87 -9.59
CA GLY A 387 -9.22 -39.23 -9.95
C GLY A 387 -10.75 -39.34 -10.05
N GLY A 388 -11.47 -38.35 -9.49
CA GLY A 388 -12.93 -38.19 -9.60
C GLY A 388 -13.29 -36.98 -10.46
N HIS A 389 -14.11 -36.06 -9.91
CA HIS A 389 -14.52 -34.84 -10.61
C HIS A 389 -13.65 -33.64 -10.23
N VAL A 390 -13.42 -32.75 -11.20
CA VAL A 390 -13.04 -31.35 -10.92
C VAL A 390 -14.32 -30.53 -10.91
N SER A 391 -14.67 -29.94 -9.77
CA SER A 391 -15.88 -29.12 -9.59
C SER A 391 -15.49 -27.67 -9.34
N MET A 392 -15.99 -26.77 -10.18
CA MET A 392 -15.76 -25.33 -10.07
C MET A 392 -17.10 -24.62 -9.85
N ALA A 393 -17.22 -23.85 -8.78
CA ALA A 393 -18.40 -23.07 -8.47
C ALA A 393 -17.97 -21.64 -8.13
N ALA A 394 -18.60 -20.66 -8.78
CA ALA A 394 -18.37 -19.24 -8.53
C ALA A 394 -19.72 -18.57 -8.26
N ALA A 395 -19.80 -17.80 -7.17
CA ALA A 395 -21.04 -17.10 -6.80
C ALA A 395 -21.38 -15.93 -7.74
N LYS A 396 -20.37 -15.37 -8.42
CA LYS A 396 -20.52 -14.28 -9.37
C LYS A 396 -20.35 -14.78 -10.80
N SER A 397 -19.10 -14.97 -11.21
CA SER A 397 -18.75 -15.37 -12.59
C SER A 397 -17.59 -16.34 -12.59
N LEU A 398 -17.62 -17.32 -13.50
CA LEU A 398 -16.45 -18.08 -13.90
C LEU A 398 -15.83 -17.40 -15.12
N LEU A 399 -14.66 -16.79 -14.95
CA LEU A 399 -13.94 -16.05 -16.00
C LEU A 399 -12.71 -16.86 -16.42
N ALA A 400 -12.51 -17.02 -17.73
CA ALA A 400 -11.36 -17.71 -18.30
C ALA A 400 -10.88 -16.95 -19.55
N SER A 401 -9.61 -16.53 -19.51
CA SER A 401 -8.95 -15.82 -20.60
C SER A 401 -7.63 -16.52 -20.92
N ALA A 402 -7.33 -16.72 -22.20
CA ALA A 402 -6.10 -17.36 -22.67
C ALA A 402 -5.58 -16.63 -23.90
N ILE A 403 -4.27 -16.41 -23.97
CA ILE A 403 -3.63 -15.69 -25.09
C ILE A 403 -3.70 -16.52 -26.38
N ASN A 404 -3.39 -17.81 -26.30
CA ASN A 404 -3.33 -18.67 -27.50
C ASN A 404 -4.68 -19.35 -27.79
N GLY A 405 -5.44 -19.73 -26.76
CA GLY A 405 -6.76 -20.32 -26.95
C GLY A 405 -7.27 -21.15 -25.78
N VAL A 406 -8.55 -21.49 -25.85
CA VAL A 406 -9.24 -22.38 -24.91
C VAL A 406 -9.57 -23.68 -25.63
N ARG A 407 -9.23 -24.83 -25.03
CA ARG A 407 -9.56 -26.17 -25.54
C ARG A 407 -10.36 -26.93 -24.50
N VAL A 408 -11.56 -27.40 -24.87
CA VAL A 408 -12.43 -28.21 -24.01
C VAL A 408 -12.72 -29.53 -24.71
N PHE A 409 -12.30 -30.63 -24.09
CA PHE A 409 -12.45 -31.97 -24.63
C PHE A 409 -13.19 -32.88 -23.64
N THR A 410 -14.11 -33.69 -24.15
CA THR A 410 -14.84 -34.72 -23.38
C THR A 410 -14.92 -35.99 -24.20
N GLN A 411 -14.64 -37.15 -23.59
CA GLN A 411 -14.67 -38.43 -24.30
C GLN A 411 -16.08 -39.05 -24.41
N ASN A 412 -16.85 -39.04 -23.31
CA ASN A 412 -18.01 -39.93 -23.17
C ASN A 412 -19.38 -39.22 -23.19
N LEU A 413 -19.59 -38.22 -22.32
CA LEU A 413 -20.92 -37.61 -22.09
C LEU A 413 -21.19 -36.31 -22.86
N GLY A 414 -20.23 -35.86 -23.67
CA GLY A 414 -20.31 -34.62 -24.44
C GLY A 414 -20.26 -33.34 -23.58
N ILE A 415 -20.46 -32.20 -24.24
CA ILE A 415 -20.44 -30.87 -23.63
C ILE A 415 -21.87 -30.33 -23.50
N ARG A 416 -22.22 -29.77 -22.33
CA ARG A 416 -23.48 -29.05 -22.10
C ARG A 416 -23.21 -27.61 -21.67
N LEU A 417 -23.57 -26.65 -22.53
CA LEU A 417 -23.47 -25.22 -22.25
C LEU A 417 -24.89 -24.64 -22.17
N LYS A 418 -25.29 -24.14 -21.00
CA LYS A 418 -26.62 -23.58 -20.75
C LYS A 418 -26.52 -22.30 -19.93
N ALA A 419 -27.18 -21.24 -20.39
CA ALA A 419 -27.52 -20.09 -19.57
C ALA A 419 -28.98 -20.23 -19.11
N ALA A 420 -29.23 -20.26 -17.80
CA ALA A 420 -30.60 -20.31 -17.26
C ALA A 420 -31.35 -19.00 -17.53
N SER A 421 -30.63 -17.89 -17.48
CA SER A 421 -31.07 -16.54 -17.87
C SER A 421 -29.90 -15.81 -18.51
N GLY A 422 -30.18 -14.85 -19.38
CA GLY A 422 -29.15 -14.15 -20.15
C GLY A 422 -28.76 -14.89 -21.44
N LYS A 423 -28.05 -14.17 -22.32
CA LYS A 423 -27.71 -14.66 -23.66
C LYS A 423 -26.51 -15.62 -23.64
N VAL A 424 -26.57 -16.67 -24.45
CA VAL A 424 -25.36 -17.39 -24.89
C VAL A 424 -24.86 -16.70 -26.16
N ARG A 425 -23.67 -16.10 -26.10
CA ARG A 425 -23.05 -15.40 -27.23
C ARG A 425 -21.75 -16.10 -27.58
N ILE A 426 -21.58 -16.43 -28.87
CA ILE A 426 -20.36 -17.02 -29.43
C ILE A 426 -19.98 -16.12 -30.61
N ASP A 427 -18.84 -15.45 -30.52
CA ASP A 427 -18.32 -14.62 -31.60
C ASP A 427 -16.90 -15.07 -31.95
N ALA A 428 -16.60 -15.16 -33.24
CA ALA A 428 -15.23 -15.13 -33.75
C ALA A 428 -15.05 -13.78 -34.46
N GLN A 429 -14.26 -12.88 -33.85
CA GLN A 429 -14.19 -11.48 -34.29
C GLN A 429 -13.40 -11.28 -35.59
N SER A 430 -12.46 -12.18 -35.86
CA SER A 430 -11.55 -12.11 -37.00
C SER A 430 -11.43 -13.43 -37.76
N ASP A 431 -12.20 -14.44 -37.38
CA ASP A 431 -12.08 -15.81 -37.88
C ASP A 431 -13.47 -16.47 -37.97
N ASP A 432 -13.52 -17.71 -38.43
CA ASP A 432 -14.76 -18.43 -38.67
C ASP A 432 -15.34 -19.08 -37.40
N VAL A 433 -16.66 -19.22 -37.36
CA VAL A 433 -17.36 -20.07 -36.38
C VAL A 433 -17.79 -21.36 -37.06
N GLU A 434 -17.12 -22.48 -36.74
CA GLU A 434 -17.47 -23.81 -37.24
C GLU A 434 -18.31 -24.61 -36.24
N VAL A 435 -19.47 -25.10 -36.69
CA VAL A 435 -20.35 -25.98 -35.89
C VAL A 435 -20.59 -27.27 -36.67
N ILE A 436 -19.84 -28.32 -36.30
CA ILE A 436 -19.84 -29.61 -37.01
C ILE A 436 -20.47 -30.69 -36.12
N ALA A 437 -21.38 -31.47 -36.68
CA ALA A 437 -21.92 -32.67 -36.03
C ALA A 437 -21.97 -33.83 -37.02
N GLN A 438 -21.48 -35.02 -36.63
CA GLN A 438 -21.56 -36.24 -37.44
C GLN A 438 -23.01 -36.70 -37.72
N ARG A 439 -23.97 -36.24 -36.89
CA ARG A 439 -25.38 -36.60 -37.01
C ARG A 439 -26.21 -35.39 -37.44
N VAL A 440 -26.78 -34.68 -36.48
CA VAL A 440 -27.76 -33.61 -36.75
C VAL A 440 -27.28 -32.34 -36.08
N VAL A 441 -27.29 -31.23 -36.83
CA VAL A 441 -27.25 -29.87 -36.29
C VAL A 441 -28.68 -29.34 -36.25
N SER A 442 -29.16 -28.93 -35.07
CA SER A 442 -30.51 -28.35 -34.90
C SER A 442 -30.40 -26.94 -34.34
N ILE A 443 -30.84 -25.96 -35.12
CA ILE A 443 -30.96 -24.55 -34.71
C ILE A 443 -32.45 -24.27 -34.51
N ILE A 444 -32.87 -24.05 -33.26
CA ILE A 444 -34.28 -23.95 -32.89
C ILE A 444 -34.48 -22.70 -32.02
N SER A 445 -35.29 -21.75 -32.51
CA SER A 445 -35.93 -20.74 -31.67
C SER A 445 -37.33 -21.24 -31.31
N ARG A 446 -37.62 -21.42 -30.02
CA ARG A 446 -38.89 -22.02 -29.57
C ARG A 446 -40.05 -21.02 -29.49
N THR A 447 -39.74 -19.75 -29.32
CA THR A 447 -40.73 -18.70 -29.03
C THR A 447 -40.72 -17.57 -30.05
N ASP A 448 -39.63 -17.42 -30.80
CA ASP A 448 -39.38 -16.24 -31.64
C ASP A 448 -38.71 -16.65 -32.96
N SER A 449 -37.91 -15.78 -33.56
CA SER A 449 -37.29 -16.02 -34.87
C SER A 449 -35.90 -16.67 -34.82
N ILE A 450 -35.48 -17.18 -35.98
CA ILE A 450 -34.07 -17.49 -36.29
C ILE A 450 -33.64 -16.47 -37.35
N ASN A 451 -32.65 -15.63 -37.03
CA ASN A 451 -32.12 -14.62 -37.94
C ASN A 451 -30.75 -15.06 -38.47
N LEU A 452 -30.68 -15.36 -39.77
CA LEU A 452 -29.43 -15.63 -40.48
C LEU A 452 -29.09 -14.41 -41.32
N MET A 453 -27.94 -13.78 -41.05
CA MET A 453 -27.47 -12.59 -41.76
C MET A 453 -26.03 -12.78 -42.19
N ALA A 454 -25.73 -12.41 -43.43
CA ALA A 454 -24.39 -12.39 -43.98
C ALA A 454 -24.21 -11.15 -44.86
N SER A 455 -23.04 -10.52 -44.81
CA SER A 455 -22.72 -9.34 -45.63
C SER A 455 -22.50 -9.69 -47.11
N LYS A 456 -22.01 -10.91 -47.38
CA LYS A 456 -21.73 -11.42 -48.74
C LYS A 456 -22.82 -12.35 -49.24
N GLU A 457 -23.00 -13.50 -48.60
CA GLU A 457 -23.96 -14.51 -49.04
C GLU A 457 -24.36 -15.48 -47.92
N ILE A 458 -25.57 -16.04 -48.04
CA ILE A 458 -26.04 -17.20 -47.27
C ILE A 458 -26.19 -18.36 -48.24
N VAL A 459 -25.54 -19.50 -47.94
CA VAL A 459 -25.56 -20.70 -48.77
C VAL A 459 -26.04 -21.89 -47.95
N LEU A 460 -27.09 -22.56 -48.43
CA LEU A 460 -27.64 -23.76 -47.81
C LEU A 460 -27.44 -24.95 -48.75
N HIS A 461 -26.77 -25.99 -48.27
CA HIS A 461 -26.51 -27.22 -49.02
C HIS A 461 -27.30 -28.40 -48.47
N ALA A 462 -27.97 -29.15 -49.33
CA ALA A 462 -28.65 -30.41 -49.00
C ALA A 462 -28.58 -31.38 -50.19
N GLY A 463 -27.71 -32.39 -50.13
CA GLY A 463 -27.49 -33.31 -51.25
C GLY A 463 -27.00 -32.57 -52.51
N SER A 464 -27.66 -32.81 -53.65
CA SER A 464 -27.42 -32.08 -54.91
C SER A 464 -28.19 -30.75 -55.00
N THR A 465 -28.88 -30.31 -53.94
CA THR A 465 -29.60 -29.04 -53.91
C THR A 465 -28.79 -27.97 -53.17
N LYS A 466 -28.68 -26.78 -53.78
CA LYS A 466 -28.03 -25.60 -53.22
C LYS A 466 -28.97 -24.40 -53.32
N VAL A 467 -29.20 -23.71 -52.20
CA VAL A 467 -29.91 -22.44 -52.15
C VAL A 467 -28.92 -21.32 -51.84
N VAL A 468 -28.90 -20.26 -52.65
CA VAL A 468 -28.01 -19.10 -52.51
C VAL A 468 -28.84 -17.83 -52.37
N ILE A 469 -28.55 -17.05 -51.33
CA ILE A 469 -29.16 -15.75 -51.05
C ILE A 469 -28.04 -14.71 -50.96
N ASN A 470 -27.98 -13.77 -51.91
CA ASN A 470 -27.00 -12.68 -51.92
C ASN A 470 -27.52 -11.43 -52.64
N SER A 471 -26.64 -10.46 -52.97
CA SER A 471 -27.01 -9.21 -53.64
C SER A 471 -27.64 -9.39 -55.02
N GLU A 472 -27.39 -10.51 -55.69
CA GLU A 472 -27.98 -10.85 -56.99
C GLU A 472 -29.39 -11.45 -56.87
N GLY A 473 -29.85 -11.76 -55.65
CA GLY A 473 -31.20 -12.27 -55.37
C GLY A 473 -31.22 -13.70 -54.82
N TYR A 474 -32.35 -14.38 -55.02
CA TYR A 474 -32.62 -15.76 -54.57
C TYR A 474 -32.42 -16.76 -55.73
N ARG A 475 -31.49 -17.70 -55.58
CA ARG A 475 -31.19 -18.73 -56.59
C ARG A 475 -31.23 -20.13 -55.98
N VAL A 476 -31.87 -21.06 -56.69
CA VAL A 476 -31.93 -22.48 -56.34
C VAL A 476 -31.31 -23.29 -57.46
N TYR A 477 -30.31 -24.11 -57.13
CA TYR A 477 -29.72 -25.11 -58.02
C TYR A 477 -30.13 -26.49 -57.50
N THR A 478 -30.76 -27.31 -58.34
CA THR A 478 -31.16 -28.68 -57.97
C THR A 478 -31.19 -29.57 -59.21
N ASP A 479 -30.71 -30.80 -59.07
CA ASP A 479 -30.82 -31.83 -60.12
C ASP A 479 -32.20 -32.53 -60.09
N GLY A 480 -33.03 -32.23 -59.08
CA GLY A 480 -34.38 -32.77 -58.90
C GLY A 480 -35.49 -31.81 -59.36
N GLU A 481 -36.74 -32.18 -59.11
CA GLU A 481 -37.87 -31.28 -59.36
C GLU A 481 -37.96 -30.17 -58.29
N HIS A 482 -37.92 -28.91 -58.71
CA HIS A 482 -38.21 -27.76 -57.85
C HIS A 482 -39.72 -27.55 -57.71
N ARG A 483 -40.34 -28.16 -56.69
CA ARG A 483 -41.79 -28.04 -56.40
C ARG A 483 -42.05 -26.98 -55.33
N VAL A 484 -42.89 -25.99 -55.65
CA VAL A 484 -43.34 -24.94 -54.71
C VAL A 484 -44.84 -25.13 -54.45
N HIS A 485 -45.20 -25.46 -53.21
CA HIS A 485 -46.60 -25.60 -52.78
C HIS A 485 -47.08 -24.29 -52.13
N ALA A 486 -47.98 -23.55 -52.79
CA ALA A 486 -48.55 -22.30 -52.26
C ALA A 486 -50.07 -22.22 -52.50
N ARG A 487 -50.83 -21.74 -51.50
CA ARG A 487 -52.30 -21.52 -51.60
C ARG A 487 -52.67 -20.35 -52.52
N GLY A 488 -51.72 -19.43 -52.76
CA GLY A 488 -51.84 -18.33 -53.72
C GLY A 488 -50.48 -18.02 -54.30
N HIS A 489 -50.42 -17.83 -55.62
CA HIS A 489 -49.19 -17.52 -56.35
C HIS A 489 -49.37 -16.16 -57.02
N GLN A 490 -49.40 -15.10 -56.21
CA GLN A 490 -49.38 -13.73 -56.73
C GLN A 490 -47.92 -13.29 -56.86
N THR A 491 -47.45 -13.19 -58.10
CA THR A 491 -46.26 -12.39 -58.40
C THR A 491 -46.75 -10.95 -58.51
N ASP A 492 -46.60 -10.21 -57.44
CA ASP A 492 -46.76 -8.77 -57.50
C ASP A 492 -45.78 -8.19 -58.53
N ARG A 493 -46.13 -7.03 -59.12
CA ARG A 493 -45.21 -6.28 -59.99
C ARG A 493 -43.90 -6.07 -59.23
N PRO A 494 -42.72 -5.98 -59.91
CA PRO A 494 -41.45 -5.75 -59.24
C PRO A 494 -41.57 -4.67 -58.18
N ALA A 495 -41.67 -5.08 -56.92
CA ALA A 495 -41.58 -4.17 -55.81
C ALA A 495 -40.09 -3.88 -55.75
N GLY A 496 -39.69 -2.69 -56.23
CA GLY A 496 -38.32 -2.23 -56.06
C GLY A 496 -37.99 -2.44 -54.58
N ARG A 497 -37.02 -3.32 -54.29
CA ARG A 497 -36.40 -3.47 -52.97
C ARG A 497 -36.28 -2.05 -52.42
N PRO A 498 -36.99 -1.63 -51.36
CA PRO A 498 -37.34 -0.23 -51.13
C PRO A 498 -36.20 0.71 -51.55
N VAL A 499 -36.26 1.17 -52.80
CA VAL A 499 -35.29 2.11 -53.34
C VAL A 499 -36.02 3.41 -53.22
N SER A 500 -35.53 4.24 -52.31
CA SER A 500 -36.15 5.52 -52.01
C SER A 500 -35.88 6.55 -53.10
N VAL A 501 -36.38 6.37 -54.33
CA VAL A 501 -36.53 7.50 -55.28
C VAL A 501 -37.53 7.19 -56.40
N PRO A 502 -38.47 8.13 -56.71
CA PRO A 502 -38.32 8.86 -57.99
C PRO A 502 -38.86 10.31 -57.96
N VAL A 503 -38.26 11.21 -58.76
CA VAL A 503 -38.96 12.43 -59.27
C VAL A 503 -38.61 12.61 -60.75
N THR A 504 -39.63 12.86 -61.58
CA THR A 504 -39.58 13.01 -63.04
C THR A 504 -39.50 14.49 -63.51
N PRO A 505 -39.14 14.76 -64.79
CA PRO A 505 -38.78 16.10 -65.31
C PRO A 505 -39.94 17.11 -65.52
N GLY A 506 -41.15 16.83 -65.06
CA GLY A 506 -42.37 17.56 -65.46
C GLY A 506 -42.84 18.67 -64.52
N LYS A 507 -42.22 18.84 -63.34
CA LYS A 507 -42.54 19.92 -62.40
C LYS A 507 -41.24 20.41 -61.74
N PRO A 508 -40.73 21.61 -62.08
CA PRO A 508 -39.53 22.13 -61.45
C PRO A 508 -39.89 22.60 -60.04
N GLY A 509 -39.77 21.69 -59.07
CA GLY A 509 -39.87 22.01 -57.66
C GLY A 509 -38.65 22.85 -57.26
N LYS A 510 -38.88 24.10 -56.85
CA LYS A 510 -37.84 24.92 -56.23
C LYS A 510 -37.48 24.26 -54.89
N LEU A 511 -36.22 23.86 -54.76
CA LEU A 511 -35.71 23.17 -53.59
C LEU A 511 -35.13 24.20 -52.62
N ALA A 512 -35.41 24.05 -51.32
CA ALA A 512 -34.77 24.80 -50.25
C ALA A 512 -34.25 23.83 -49.19
N ALA A 513 -32.93 23.85 -48.94
CA ALA A 513 -32.19 22.98 -48.02
C ALA A 513 -31.78 23.76 -46.77
N HIS A 514 -32.07 23.22 -45.60
CA HIS A 514 -31.43 23.61 -44.35
C HIS A 514 -30.56 22.42 -43.92
N HIS A 515 -29.26 22.61 -43.69
CA HIS A 515 -28.38 21.54 -43.22
C HIS A 515 -28.08 21.78 -41.75
N VAL A 516 -28.40 20.82 -40.90
CA VAL A 516 -27.94 20.81 -39.51
C VAL A 516 -26.62 20.05 -39.51
N LEU A 517 -25.53 20.76 -39.29
CA LEU A 517 -24.22 20.16 -39.20
C LEU A 517 -24.16 19.42 -37.87
N ILE A 518 -24.02 18.11 -37.97
CA ILE A 518 -23.95 17.21 -36.84
C ILE A 518 -22.60 16.50 -36.86
N GLU A 519 -22.03 16.33 -35.68
CA GLU A 519 -20.79 15.62 -35.48
C GLU A 519 -21.00 14.11 -35.72
N HIS A 520 -20.17 13.52 -36.60
CA HIS A 520 -20.20 12.09 -36.89
C HIS A 520 -19.71 11.33 -35.64
N ASP A 521 -20.47 10.31 -35.23
CA ASP A 521 -20.33 9.48 -34.01
C ASP A 521 -21.10 9.95 -32.77
N THR A 522 -21.45 11.25 -32.64
CA THR A 522 -22.06 11.78 -31.41
C THR A 522 -23.49 12.29 -31.61
N GLY A 523 -23.83 12.67 -32.84
CA GLY A 523 -25.16 13.15 -33.22
C GLY A 523 -25.49 14.57 -32.74
N PHE A 524 -24.52 15.30 -32.18
CA PHE A 524 -24.74 16.68 -31.72
C PHE A 524 -24.68 17.68 -32.88
N ALA A 525 -25.63 18.60 -32.89
CA ALA A 525 -25.58 19.80 -33.71
C ALA A 525 -24.34 20.63 -33.35
N LEU A 526 -23.62 21.15 -34.36
CA LEU A 526 -22.39 21.93 -34.24
C LEU A 526 -22.70 23.42 -34.31
N PRO A 527 -22.98 24.11 -33.18
CA PRO A 527 -23.29 25.54 -33.19
C PRO A 527 -22.05 26.42 -33.39
N ASN A 528 -22.22 27.59 -34.01
CA ASN A 528 -21.16 28.56 -34.27
C ASN A 528 -19.97 28.00 -35.09
N GLN A 529 -20.22 26.97 -35.89
CA GLN A 529 -19.24 26.27 -36.70
C GLN A 529 -19.10 26.94 -38.07
N PRO A 530 -17.92 27.45 -38.45
CA PRO A 530 -17.70 27.99 -39.79
C PRO A 530 -17.73 26.87 -40.83
N TYR A 531 -18.44 27.12 -41.93
CA TYR A 531 -18.62 26.14 -43.01
C TYR A 531 -18.64 26.80 -44.39
N ARG A 532 -18.40 25.98 -45.42
CA ARG A 532 -18.57 26.31 -46.84
C ARG A 532 -19.32 25.19 -47.54
N ILE A 533 -20.38 25.53 -48.24
CA ILE A 533 -21.17 24.62 -49.07
C ILE A 533 -20.83 24.93 -50.52
N THR A 534 -20.33 23.93 -51.24
CA THR A 534 -20.09 24.00 -52.67
C THR A 534 -21.07 23.05 -53.35
N LEU A 535 -21.97 23.60 -54.18
CA LEU A 535 -22.89 22.83 -55.00
C LEU A 535 -22.17 22.37 -56.28
N ASP A 536 -22.61 21.25 -56.86
CA ASP A 536 -22.03 20.71 -58.10
C ASP A 536 -22.20 21.63 -59.33
N ASP A 537 -23.06 22.66 -59.25
CA ASP A 537 -23.19 23.72 -60.27
C ASP A 537 -22.16 24.87 -60.11
N GLY A 538 -21.29 24.78 -59.10
CA GLY A 538 -20.22 25.74 -58.82
C GLY A 538 -20.61 26.86 -57.84
N GLN A 539 -21.86 26.90 -57.36
CA GLN A 539 -22.27 27.91 -56.37
C GLN A 539 -21.65 27.62 -54.99
N VAL A 540 -21.03 28.64 -54.39
CA VAL A 540 -20.36 28.57 -53.08
C VAL A 540 -21.08 29.43 -52.06
N ILE A 541 -21.47 28.84 -50.92
CA ILE A 541 -22.18 29.50 -49.82
C ILE A 541 -21.37 29.32 -48.54
N GLN A 542 -20.95 30.43 -47.92
CA GLN A 542 -20.14 30.43 -46.70
C GLN A 542 -20.94 31.03 -45.54
N GLY A 543 -20.75 30.49 -44.35
CA GLY A 543 -21.45 30.96 -43.16
C GLY A 543 -20.94 30.33 -41.88
N VAL A 544 -21.59 30.70 -40.78
CA VAL A 544 -21.39 30.12 -39.46
C VAL A 544 -22.72 29.55 -39.01
N THR A 545 -22.75 28.32 -38.49
CA THR A 545 -24.00 27.71 -38.04
C THR A 545 -24.60 28.44 -36.84
N ASN A 546 -25.92 28.43 -36.72
CA ASN A 546 -26.59 29.04 -35.57
C ASN A 546 -26.48 28.17 -34.29
N ALA A 547 -27.11 28.58 -33.19
CA ALA A 547 -27.08 27.85 -31.91
C ALA A 547 -27.65 26.42 -31.94
N LEU A 548 -28.32 26.04 -33.04
CA LEU A 548 -28.87 24.71 -33.29
C LEU A 548 -28.07 23.95 -34.36
N GLY A 549 -26.89 24.43 -34.74
CA GLY A 549 -26.00 23.79 -35.73
C GLY A 549 -26.47 23.93 -37.18
N GLU A 550 -27.38 24.85 -37.46
CA GLU A 550 -28.01 24.96 -38.77
C GLU A 550 -27.25 25.92 -39.69
N THR A 551 -27.03 25.52 -40.94
CA THR A 551 -26.47 26.34 -42.02
C THR A 551 -27.54 27.23 -42.64
N SER A 552 -27.15 28.39 -43.21
CA SER A 552 -28.01 29.21 -44.07
C SER A 552 -28.75 28.39 -45.13
N LEU A 553 -30.00 28.77 -45.39
CA LEU A 553 -30.88 28.15 -46.37
C LEU A 553 -30.25 28.17 -47.78
N VAL A 554 -30.05 26.99 -48.36
CA VAL A 554 -29.52 26.81 -49.72
C VAL A 554 -30.67 26.49 -50.67
N THR A 555 -30.84 27.25 -51.74
CA THR A 555 -31.91 27.02 -52.72
C THR A 555 -31.35 26.67 -54.10
N SER A 556 -31.83 25.60 -54.72
CA SER A 556 -31.43 25.21 -56.08
C SER A 556 -32.63 24.74 -56.92
N ASN A 557 -32.49 24.78 -58.24
CA ASN A 557 -33.53 24.42 -59.21
C ASN A 557 -33.38 22.97 -59.76
N LEU A 558 -32.34 22.24 -59.35
CA LEU A 558 -32.02 20.85 -59.74
C LEU A 558 -31.54 20.05 -58.52
N LEU A 559 -31.55 18.71 -58.60
CA LEU A 559 -30.90 17.86 -57.60
C LEU A 559 -29.38 18.06 -57.71
N ALA A 560 -28.79 18.76 -56.74
CA ALA A 560 -27.35 18.99 -56.65
C ALA A 560 -26.79 18.26 -55.43
N PHE A 561 -25.60 17.65 -55.56
CA PHE A 561 -24.86 17.23 -54.39
C PHE A 561 -24.11 18.44 -53.85
N ALA A 562 -24.15 18.59 -52.52
CA ALA A 562 -23.49 19.66 -51.81
C ALA A 562 -22.27 19.07 -51.10
N THR A 563 -21.08 19.60 -51.38
CA THR A 563 -19.89 19.35 -50.58
C THR A 563 -19.82 20.41 -49.50
N VAL A 564 -19.99 20.00 -48.24
CA VAL A 564 -19.91 20.86 -47.08
C VAL A 564 -18.56 20.68 -46.42
N GLU A 565 -17.72 21.71 -46.49
CA GLU A 565 -16.41 21.78 -45.85
C GLU A 565 -16.55 22.53 -44.51
N LEU A 566 -16.11 21.90 -43.44
CA LEU A 566 -16.09 22.44 -42.08
C LEU A 566 -14.69 23.00 -41.80
N PHE A 567 -14.59 24.23 -41.32
CA PHE A 567 -13.31 24.86 -40.98
C PHE A 567 -13.08 24.85 -39.47
N ALA A 568 -11.84 24.67 -39.02
CA ALA A 568 -11.53 24.78 -37.60
C ALA A 568 -11.97 26.16 -37.06
N ALA A 569 -12.72 26.18 -35.95
CA ALA A 569 -13.13 27.44 -35.31
C ALA A 569 -11.92 28.30 -34.87
N SER A 570 -10.77 27.66 -34.63
CA SER A 570 -9.50 28.30 -34.27
C SER A 570 -8.62 28.70 -35.46
N GLU A 571 -8.84 28.14 -36.65
CA GLU A 571 -8.04 28.36 -37.87
C GLU A 571 -8.96 28.36 -39.12
N PRO A 572 -9.38 29.54 -39.61
CA PRO A 572 -10.43 29.65 -40.64
C PRO A 572 -10.12 29.00 -41.99
N ASP A 573 -8.85 28.68 -42.26
CA ASP A 573 -8.39 28.09 -43.51
C ASP A 573 -8.19 26.56 -43.43
N LYS A 574 -8.28 25.97 -42.23
CA LYS A 574 -8.04 24.55 -42.01
C LYS A 574 -9.34 23.76 -42.08
N ILE A 575 -9.52 22.98 -43.15
CA ILE A 575 -10.66 22.07 -43.30
C ILE A 575 -10.48 20.90 -42.32
N ILE A 576 -11.44 20.75 -41.40
CA ILE A 576 -11.43 19.71 -40.36
C ILE A 576 -12.33 18.53 -40.70
N ALA A 577 -13.31 18.71 -41.59
CA ALA A 577 -14.17 17.64 -42.07
C ALA A 577 -14.87 18.04 -43.37
N VAL A 578 -15.17 17.04 -44.21
CA VAL A 578 -15.91 17.22 -45.46
C VAL A 578 -17.08 16.25 -45.49
N SER A 579 -18.30 16.78 -45.57
CA SER A 579 -19.53 16.00 -45.69
C SER A 579 -20.15 16.18 -47.07
N ARG A 580 -20.73 15.12 -47.63
CA ARG A 580 -21.44 15.16 -48.92
C ARG A 580 -22.89 14.76 -48.71
N GLY A 581 -23.82 15.66 -49.01
CA GLY A 581 -25.25 15.46 -48.81
C GLY A 581 -26.07 15.72 -50.07
N ALA A 582 -27.19 15.00 -50.21
CA ALA A 582 -28.22 15.28 -51.20
C ALA A 582 -29.42 15.95 -50.54
N VAL A 583 -30.09 16.87 -51.24
CA VAL A 583 -31.16 17.71 -50.68
C VAL A 583 -32.54 17.31 -51.23
N ILE A 584 -33.54 16.93 -50.40
CA ILE A 584 -34.94 16.62 -50.83
C ILE A 584 -35.99 16.77 -49.69
N ARG A 585 -37.19 17.35 -49.93
CA ARG A 585 -38.54 16.87 -49.42
C ARG A 585 -39.76 17.66 -49.99
N GLU A 586 -40.94 17.03 -50.10
CA GLU A 586 -42.28 17.65 -49.86
C GLU A 586 -43.39 16.63 -49.48
N THR A 587 -44.52 17.06 -48.86
CA THR A 587 -45.91 16.50 -49.05
C THR A 587 -47.04 17.28 -48.30
N ASN A 588 -47.76 18.15 -49.02
CA ASN A 588 -49.18 18.60 -48.99
C ASN A 588 -50.02 18.90 -47.70
N GLU A 589 -50.29 20.22 -47.54
CA GLU A 589 -51.51 20.96 -47.07
C GLU A 589 -51.79 21.27 -45.57
N PRO A 590 -52.44 22.43 -45.25
CA PRO A 590 -51.96 23.41 -44.27
C PRO A 590 -52.82 23.53 -43.00
N PHE A 591 -52.29 24.14 -41.93
CA PHE A 591 -53.08 24.47 -40.73
C PHE A 591 -53.36 25.97 -40.62
N ALA A 592 -54.65 26.32 -40.65
CA ALA A 592 -55.20 27.64 -40.32
C ALA A 592 -56.19 27.49 -39.15
N GLY A 593 -55.93 28.15 -38.01
CA GLY A 593 -56.82 28.18 -36.85
C GLY A 593 -56.09 28.57 -35.57
N ALA A 594 -56.49 29.69 -34.95
CA ALA A 594 -55.81 30.30 -33.82
C ALA A 594 -56.31 29.80 -32.44
N VAL A 595 -55.34 29.42 -31.57
CA VAL A 595 -55.23 29.67 -30.09
C VAL A 595 -56.19 28.85 -29.18
N PRO A 596 -55.73 28.15 -28.10
CA PRO A 596 -55.08 28.79 -26.96
C PRO A 596 -53.90 28.11 -26.23
N ASN A 597 -53.01 29.01 -25.77
CA ASN A 597 -52.19 29.00 -24.55
C ASN A 597 -51.01 28.03 -24.36
N ALA A 598 -49.83 28.63 -24.18
CA ALA A 598 -49.35 28.96 -22.84
C ALA A 598 -48.71 30.37 -22.89
N GLU A 599 -48.92 31.19 -21.85
CA GLU A 599 -48.33 32.53 -21.80
C GLU A 599 -46.80 32.47 -21.86
N LYS A 600 -46.23 33.40 -22.64
CA LYS A 600 -44.80 33.60 -22.81
C LYS A 600 -44.15 33.80 -21.45
N ARG A 601 -43.33 32.84 -21.00
CA ARG A 601 -42.53 33.03 -19.79
C ARG A 601 -41.30 33.86 -20.13
N THR A 602 -41.19 35.03 -19.51
CA THR A 602 -40.03 35.90 -19.56
C THR A 602 -39.23 35.75 -18.29
N ALA A 603 -37.95 35.43 -18.43
CA ALA A 603 -36.98 35.49 -17.35
C ALA A 603 -35.92 36.54 -17.68
N ARG A 604 -35.43 37.24 -16.66
CA ARG A 604 -34.27 38.11 -16.79
C ARG A 604 -33.03 37.32 -16.41
N VAL A 605 -32.17 37.09 -17.39
CA VAL A 605 -30.82 36.56 -17.17
C VAL A 605 -29.85 37.71 -17.44
N ALA A 606 -29.01 38.04 -16.46
CA ALA A 606 -27.98 39.09 -16.56
C ALA A 606 -28.49 40.45 -17.11
N GLY A 607 -29.69 40.88 -16.68
CA GLY A 607 -30.23 42.20 -17.03
C GLY A 607 -30.88 42.34 -18.41
N LYS A 608 -30.85 41.31 -19.27
CA LYS A 608 -31.60 41.29 -20.53
C LYS A 608 -32.83 40.38 -20.42
N ALA A 609 -33.96 40.88 -20.94
CA ALA A 609 -35.21 40.12 -20.98
C ALA A 609 -35.13 39.08 -22.10
N VAL A 610 -35.23 37.81 -21.75
CA VAL A 610 -35.28 36.69 -22.70
C VAL A 610 -36.66 36.08 -22.62
N ALA A 611 -37.23 35.76 -23.78
CA ALA A 611 -38.57 35.20 -23.90
C ALA A 611 -38.54 34.02 -24.87
N SER A 612 -39.32 32.97 -24.59
CA SER A 612 -39.40 31.78 -25.45
C SER A 612 -39.84 32.14 -26.89
N PRO A 613 -39.20 31.58 -27.95
CA PRO A 613 -39.66 31.70 -29.34
C PRO A 613 -40.89 30.83 -29.63
N ASN A 614 -41.65 31.17 -30.68
CA ASN A 614 -42.86 30.45 -31.10
C ASN A 614 -42.53 29.20 -31.96
N GLN A 615 -43.23 28.08 -31.66
CA GLN A 615 -43.70 26.99 -32.54
C GLN A 615 -42.74 25.90 -33.11
N SER A 616 -42.90 24.68 -32.54
CA SER A 616 -43.08 23.29 -33.11
C SER A 616 -42.20 22.75 -34.27
N ALA A 617 -41.74 21.49 -34.35
CA ALA A 617 -41.95 20.24 -33.59
C ALA A 617 -40.70 19.32 -33.69
N THR A 618 -40.36 18.61 -32.62
CA THR A 618 -39.44 17.45 -32.64
C THR A 618 -40.22 16.17 -32.90
N THR A 619 -39.65 15.29 -33.70
CA THR A 619 -40.13 13.95 -34.11
C THR A 619 -41.03 13.24 -33.10
N GLU A 620 -42.31 13.09 -33.45
CA GLU A 620 -43.21 12.11 -32.85
C GLU A 620 -42.70 10.68 -33.15
N ASP A 621 -42.80 9.81 -32.15
CA ASP A 621 -42.61 8.35 -32.18
C ASP A 621 -41.22 7.75 -32.43
N LYS A 622 -40.14 8.47 -32.09
CA LYS A 622 -38.83 7.84 -31.84
C LYS A 622 -38.20 8.41 -30.55
N PRO A 623 -37.71 7.57 -29.62
CA PRO A 623 -36.92 8.07 -28.50
C PRO A 623 -35.61 8.67 -29.04
N PRO A 624 -35.25 9.91 -28.67
CA PRO A 624 -33.93 10.44 -28.98
C PRO A 624 -32.89 9.65 -28.18
N GLU A 625 -32.12 8.80 -28.85
CA GLU A 625 -30.99 8.07 -28.27
C GLU A 625 -29.67 8.73 -28.66
N PHE A 626 -29.24 9.79 -27.98
CA PHE A 626 -27.81 10.13 -27.81
C PHE A 626 -27.64 10.98 -26.55
N VAL A 627 -27.03 10.40 -25.51
CA VAL A 627 -26.73 11.09 -24.25
C VAL A 627 -25.20 11.17 -24.12
N SER A 628 -24.60 12.34 -24.38
CA SER A 628 -23.16 12.55 -24.21
C SER A 628 -22.85 13.32 -22.92
N CYS A 629 -21.76 12.91 -22.26
CA CYS A 629 -21.14 13.65 -21.17
C CYS A 629 -20.44 14.88 -21.76
N ASP A 630 -20.96 16.07 -21.46
CA ASP A 630 -20.28 17.33 -21.73
C ASP A 630 -19.03 17.41 -20.82
N PRO A 631 -17.84 17.75 -21.34
CA PRO A 631 -16.65 17.99 -20.51
C PRO A 631 -16.85 19.03 -19.41
N MET A 632 -17.86 19.88 -19.51
CA MET A 632 -18.22 20.86 -18.48
C MET A 632 -19.03 20.28 -17.33
N ASN A 633 -19.61 19.08 -17.45
CA ASN A 633 -20.50 18.55 -16.43
C ASN A 633 -19.79 17.74 -15.34
N PHE A 634 -19.74 18.30 -14.13
CA PHE A 634 -19.21 17.67 -12.94
C PHE A 634 -19.93 16.35 -12.61
N GLY A 635 -19.19 15.30 -12.20
CA GLY A 635 -19.78 14.12 -11.55
C GLY A 635 -20.58 13.18 -12.47
N LEU A 636 -20.48 13.38 -13.79
CA LEU A 636 -21.14 12.54 -14.81
C LEU A 636 -20.17 11.55 -15.48
N ARG A 637 -18.87 11.63 -15.20
CA ARG A 637 -17.84 10.69 -15.66
C ARG A 637 -17.89 9.41 -14.80
N PHE A 638 -17.61 8.24 -15.40
CA PHE A 638 -17.72 6.94 -14.74
C PHE A 638 -16.37 6.25 -14.48
N HIS A 639 -16.36 5.59 -13.33
CA HIS A 639 -15.25 4.98 -12.61
C HIS A 639 -14.49 3.87 -13.34
N HIS A 640 -13.24 4.14 -13.68
CA HIS A 640 -12.15 3.15 -13.65
C HIS A 640 -11.06 3.66 -12.68
N PHE A 641 -10.16 2.78 -12.22
CA PHE A 641 -9.04 3.07 -11.30
C PHE A 641 -9.30 2.94 -9.78
N ILE A 642 -9.76 1.78 -9.31
CA ILE A 642 -9.30 1.29 -7.99
C ILE A 642 -7.85 0.84 -8.17
N ASN A 643 -6.93 1.26 -7.30
CA ASN A 643 -5.49 0.92 -7.35
C ASN A 643 -4.66 1.52 -8.52
N GLY A 644 -4.93 2.75 -8.96
CA GLY A 644 -3.98 3.49 -9.81
C GLY A 644 -3.73 2.90 -11.21
N ALA A 645 -4.74 2.21 -11.75
CA ALA A 645 -4.68 1.63 -13.09
C ALA A 645 -4.41 2.70 -14.19
N THR A 646 -3.84 2.27 -15.29
CA THR A 646 -3.39 3.03 -16.46
C THR A 646 -4.32 2.81 -17.66
N GLU A 647 -4.09 3.51 -18.78
CA GLU A 647 -4.87 3.32 -20.03
C GLU A 647 -4.92 1.87 -20.52
N ALA A 648 -3.91 1.06 -20.18
CA ALA A 648 -3.84 -0.37 -20.49
C ALA A 648 -4.86 -1.25 -19.73
N ASP A 649 -5.47 -0.71 -18.67
CA ASP A 649 -6.40 -1.44 -17.81
C ASP A 649 -7.87 -1.26 -18.22
N ALA A 650 -8.15 -0.44 -19.24
CA ALA A 650 -9.46 -0.33 -19.85
C ALA A 650 -9.81 -1.61 -20.65
N PRO A 651 -11.03 -2.17 -20.54
CA PRO A 651 -11.43 -3.35 -21.30
C PRO A 651 -11.22 -3.17 -22.81
N ALA A 652 -10.65 -4.18 -23.48
CA ALA A 652 -10.51 -4.19 -24.93
C ALA A 652 -11.90 -4.05 -25.59
N GLY A 653 -12.12 -2.95 -26.32
CA GLY A 653 -13.39 -2.61 -26.97
C GLY A 653 -14.14 -1.39 -26.42
N MET A 654 -13.63 -0.74 -25.36
CA MET A 654 -14.13 0.58 -24.93
C MET A 654 -13.56 1.68 -25.84
N SER A 655 -14.39 2.21 -26.74
CA SER A 655 -14.06 3.40 -27.54
C SER A 655 -13.96 4.61 -26.60
N MET A 656 -12.73 5.03 -26.27
CA MET A 656 -12.50 6.32 -25.62
C MET A 656 -12.57 7.42 -26.68
N ARG A 657 -13.47 8.38 -26.45
CA ARG A 657 -13.66 9.55 -27.30
C ARG A 657 -12.35 10.36 -27.42
N LYS A 658 -11.89 10.62 -28.64
CA LYS A 658 -10.71 11.45 -28.96
C LYS A 658 -11.09 12.71 -29.76
N ASP A 659 -12.36 13.05 -29.70
CA ASP A 659 -13.09 14.02 -30.50
C ASP A 659 -13.66 15.16 -29.65
N VAL A 660 -13.12 15.43 -28.46
CA VAL A 660 -13.64 16.46 -27.55
C VAL A 660 -12.68 17.64 -27.46
N GLU A 661 -13.18 18.84 -27.68
CA GLU A 661 -12.44 20.08 -27.41
C GLU A 661 -12.75 20.60 -26.00
N TYR A 662 -11.72 21.01 -25.26
CA TYR A 662 -11.86 21.65 -23.95
C TYR A 662 -11.45 23.12 -24.07
N PRO A 663 -12.36 24.03 -24.48
CA PRO A 663 -11.99 25.39 -24.85
C PRO A 663 -11.39 26.20 -23.69
N VAL A 664 -11.91 26.02 -22.47
CA VAL A 664 -11.37 26.68 -21.27
C VAL A 664 -9.98 26.16 -20.94
N THR A 665 -9.80 24.85 -20.95
CA THR A 665 -8.51 24.21 -20.64
C THR A 665 -7.47 24.53 -21.72
N LYS A 666 -7.84 24.51 -23.00
CA LYS A 666 -6.97 24.90 -24.13
C LYS A 666 -6.48 26.34 -24.01
N ALA A 667 -7.40 27.28 -23.77
CA ALA A 667 -7.07 28.68 -23.58
C ALA A 667 -6.19 28.89 -22.34
N TYR A 668 -6.51 28.23 -21.22
CA TYR A 668 -5.70 28.25 -20.01
C TYR A 668 -4.29 27.73 -20.27
N THR A 669 -4.15 26.54 -20.86
CA THR A 669 -2.85 25.90 -21.12
C THR A 669 -1.97 26.78 -22.00
N ALA A 670 -2.52 27.39 -23.05
CA ALA A 670 -1.77 28.33 -23.88
C ALA A 670 -1.28 29.53 -23.06
N ALA A 671 -2.17 30.16 -22.28
CA ALA A 671 -1.86 31.36 -21.54
C ALA A 671 -0.89 31.11 -20.35
N ILE A 672 -1.11 30.04 -19.58
CA ILE A 672 -0.23 29.67 -18.45
C ILE A 672 1.14 29.21 -18.93
N LYS A 673 1.22 28.52 -20.08
CA LYS A 673 2.50 28.12 -20.67
C LYS A 673 3.33 29.35 -21.01
N THR A 674 2.74 30.33 -21.68
CA THR A 674 3.40 31.61 -21.97
C THR A 674 3.79 32.36 -20.69
N ALA A 675 2.90 32.40 -19.69
CA ALA A 675 3.19 33.09 -18.43
C ALA A 675 4.34 32.45 -17.64
N LEU A 676 4.36 31.12 -17.50
CA LEU A 676 5.40 30.38 -16.78
C LEU A 676 6.74 30.39 -17.52
N GLN A 677 6.74 30.26 -18.85
CA GLN A 677 7.97 30.35 -19.66
C GLN A 677 8.53 31.78 -19.70
N GLY A 678 7.70 32.80 -19.45
CA GLY A 678 8.12 34.20 -19.36
C GLY A 678 8.77 34.60 -18.03
N ILE A 679 8.77 33.73 -17.01
CA ILE A 679 9.45 33.98 -15.74
C ILE A 679 10.95 33.74 -15.92
N ASP A 680 11.78 34.68 -15.47
CA ASP A 680 13.23 34.48 -15.34
C ASP A 680 13.55 33.54 -14.17
N TRP A 681 13.43 32.24 -14.40
CA TRP A 681 13.74 31.20 -13.42
C TRP A 681 15.21 31.18 -12.99
N ALA A 682 16.12 31.76 -13.78
CA ALA A 682 17.53 31.92 -13.40
C ALA A 682 17.73 33.00 -12.33
N GLY A 683 16.89 34.03 -12.33
CA GLY A 683 16.85 35.09 -11.33
C GLY A 683 16.08 34.75 -10.04
N VAL A 684 15.37 33.62 -9.99
CA VAL A 684 14.64 33.18 -8.79
C VAL A 684 15.63 32.60 -7.76
N THR A 685 15.74 33.26 -6.61
CA THR A 685 16.64 32.86 -5.53
C THR A 685 15.99 31.86 -4.58
N TRP A 686 16.79 30.97 -3.99
CA TRP A 686 16.36 30.01 -2.97
C TRP A 686 17.11 30.23 -1.65
N PRO A 687 16.43 30.32 -0.48
CA PRO A 687 14.98 30.25 -0.27
C PRO A 687 14.21 31.39 -0.94
N LEU A 688 12.93 31.18 -1.23
CA LEU A 688 12.11 32.16 -1.94
C LEU A 688 12.02 33.50 -1.18
N THR A 689 12.28 34.58 -1.90
CA THR A 689 12.04 35.94 -1.42
C THR A 689 10.59 36.37 -1.66
N SER A 690 10.13 37.38 -0.93
CA SER A 690 8.80 37.98 -1.14
C SER A 690 8.60 38.47 -2.59
N ASP A 691 9.67 38.94 -3.24
CA ASP A 691 9.61 39.41 -4.62
C ASP A 691 9.50 38.23 -5.60
N SER A 692 10.24 37.14 -5.37
CA SER A 692 10.09 35.90 -6.16
C SER A 692 8.68 35.31 -6.04
N ILE A 693 8.12 35.29 -4.83
CA ILE A 693 6.74 34.82 -4.59
C ILE A 693 5.74 35.68 -5.37
N LYS A 694 5.86 37.01 -5.29
CA LYS A 694 5.01 37.94 -6.04
C LYS A 694 5.13 37.76 -7.55
N THR A 695 6.34 37.58 -8.07
CA THR A 695 6.55 37.34 -9.50
C THR A 695 5.79 36.10 -9.98
N ILE A 696 5.90 34.99 -9.25
CA ILE A 696 5.20 33.75 -9.60
C ILE A 696 3.67 33.93 -9.46
N GLN A 697 3.20 34.53 -8.36
CA GLN A 697 1.78 34.78 -8.15
C GLN A 697 1.19 35.69 -9.24
N ASN A 698 1.89 36.75 -9.65
CA ASN A 698 1.44 37.67 -10.69
C ASN A 698 1.39 37.02 -12.07
N ALA A 699 2.27 36.05 -12.34
CA ALA A 699 2.25 35.29 -13.59
C ALA A 699 1.08 34.30 -13.63
N VAL A 700 0.82 33.61 -12.52
CA VAL A 700 -0.13 32.50 -12.45
C VAL A 700 -1.58 32.96 -12.21
N THR A 701 -1.79 33.85 -11.24
CA THR A 701 -3.13 34.20 -10.73
C THR A 701 -4.08 34.69 -11.82
N PRO A 702 -3.69 35.61 -12.73
CA PRO A 702 -4.60 36.08 -13.77
C PRO A 702 -5.08 34.96 -14.71
N GLN A 703 -4.21 33.99 -15.00
CA GLN A 703 -4.56 32.87 -15.90
C GLN A 703 -5.56 31.93 -15.24
N LEU A 704 -5.42 31.71 -13.93
CA LEU A 704 -6.37 30.91 -13.16
C LEU A 704 -7.71 31.63 -13.02
N GLU A 705 -7.72 32.94 -12.78
CA GLU A 705 -8.97 33.72 -12.69
C GLU A 705 -9.76 33.71 -14.01
N ILE A 706 -9.07 33.84 -15.14
CA ILE A 706 -9.70 33.74 -16.47
C ILE A 706 -10.32 32.35 -16.64
N ALA A 707 -9.58 31.29 -16.31
CA ALA A 707 -10.06 29.92 -16.42
C ALA A 707 -11.24 29.64 -15.48
N LEU A 708 -11.15 30.07 -14.22
CA LEU A 708 -12.17 29.90 -13.19
C LEU A 708 -13.44 30.65 -13.52
N GLY A 709 -13.35 31.81 -14.18
CA GLY A 709 -14.48 32.65 -14.59
C GLY A 709 -15.07 32.32 -15.96
N ALA A 710 -14.54 31.32 -16.67
CA ALA A 710 -14.96 30.96 -18.01
C ALA A 710 -15.91 29.75 -18.05
N GLY A 711 -16.75 29.71 -19.08
CA GLY A 711 -17.70 28.62 -19.31
C GLY A 711 -18.95 28.65 -18.44
N PRO A 712 -19.85 27.66 -18.59
CA PRO A 712 -21.13 27.59 -17.87
C PRO A 712 -21.01 27.46 -16.35
N PHE A 713 -19.84 27.03 -15.85
CA PHE A 713 -19.52 26.91 -14.43
C PHE A 713 -18.50 27.97 -13.98
N GLY A 714 -18.47 29.10 -14.67
CA GLY A 714 -17.62 30.24 -14.32
C GLY A 714 -17.98 30.83 -12.96
N LEU A 715 -16.97 31.05 -12.12
CA LEU A 715 -17.11 31.69 -10.82
C LEU A 715 -17.36 33.21 -10.98
N PRO A 716 -18.28 33.80 -10.20
CA PRO A 716 -18.42 35.25 -10.08
C PRO A 716 -17.06 35.97 -9.89
N ARG A 717 -16.80 36.99 -10.72
CA ARG A 717 -15.56 37.77 -10.70
C ARG A 717 -15.38 38.51 -9.37
N GLY A 718 -14.12 38.62 -8.93
CA GLY A 718 -13.74 39.25 -7.66
C GLY A 718 -13.38 38.21 -6.58
N TYR A 719 -12.57 38.58 -5.59
CA TYR A 719 -12.17 37.66 -4.51
C TYR A 719 -13.28 37.49 -3.48
N ALA A 720 -13.49 36.24 -3.02
CA ALA A 720 -14.49 35.95 -2.00
C ALA A 720 -14.22 36.67 -0.66
N ALA A 721 -12.96 36.80 -0.27
CA ALA A 721 -12.56 37.46 0.98
C ALA A 721 -12.49 39.00 0.88
N SER A 722 -12.88 39.60 -0.27
CA SER A 722 -12.84 41.06 -0.44
C SER A 722 -14.22 41.68 -0.24
N PRO A 723 -14.39 42.59 0.74
CA PRO A 723 -15.65 43.30 0.98
C PRO A 723 -16.13 44.14 -0.20
N GLU A 724 -15.24 44.42 -1.17
CA GLU A 724 -15.49 45.40 -2.22
C GLU A 724 -16.14 44.81 -3.50
N ASN A 725 -16.15 43.48 -3.69
CA ASN A 725 -16.47 42.90 -5.00
C ASN A 725 -17.45 41.71 -5.07
N ASN A 726 -18.06 41.21 -3.99
CA ASN A 726 -19.06 40.11 -4.01
C ASN A 726 -18.73 38.95 -4.99
N GLY A 727 -17.45 38.59 -5.07
CA GLY A 727 -16.96 37.60 -6.02
C GLY A 727 -16.69 36.25 -5.36
N SER A 728 -16.11 35.33 -6.12
CA SER A 728 -15.82 33.96 -5.64
C SER A 728 -14.48 33.42 -6.11
N MET A 729 -13.59 34.26 -6.61
CA MET A 729 -12.24 33.85 -7.00
C MET A 729 -11.41 33.49 -5.76
N PRO A 730 -10.65 32.37 -5.79
CA PRO A 730 -9.74 32.00 -4.71
C PRO A 730 -8.45 32.81 -4.78
N GLN A 731 -7.79 33.00 -3.63
CA GLN A 731 -6.43 33.53 -3.61
C GLN A 731 -5.41 32.43 -3.89
N VAL A 732 -4.33 32.71 -4.60
CA VAL A 732 -3.21 31.78 -4.78
C VAL A 732 -2.09 32.20 -3.85
N VAL A 733 -1.66 31.32 -2.96
CA VAL A 733 -0.60 31.60 -1.98
C VAL A 733 0.50 30.55 -2.07
N ILE A 734 1.76 31.00 -2.05
CA ILE A 734 2.91 30.10 -1.90
C ILE A 734 3.25 30.05 -0.41
N VAL A 735 3.28 28.85 0.16
CA VAL A 735 3.43 28.63 1.60
C VAL A 735 4.72 27.90 1.91
N ASN A 736 5.42 28.39 2.92
CA ASN A 736 6.54 27.68 3.52
C ASN A 736 6.04 26.55 4.45
N PRO A 737 6.90 25.60 4.86
CA PRO A 737 6.50 24.49 5.72
C PRO A 737 5.78 24.90 7.00
N LEU A 738 6.13 26.05 7.58
CA LEU A 738 5.45 26.58 8.78
C LEU A 738 4.01 27.00 8.47
N ARG A 739 3.80 27.82 7.44
CA ARG A 739 2.46 28.26 7.02
C ARG A 739 1.65 27.13 6.41
N ALA A 740 2.28 26.13 5.80
CA ALA A 740 1.59 24.93 5.30
C ALA A 740 0.82 24.21 6.42
N THR A 741 1.37 24.18 7.65
CA THR A 741 0.67 23.60 8.81
C THR A 741 -0.58 24.38 9.23
N GLU A 742 -0.61 25.71 9.04
CA GLU A 742 -1.79 26.56 9.33
C GLU A 742 -2.99 26.19 8.43
N PHE A 743 -2.69 25.70 7.22
CA PHE A 743 -3.67 25.26 6.23
C PHE A 743 -3.94 23.75 6.27
N ASN A 744 -3.28 23.01 7.17
CA ASN A 744 -3.32 21.55 7.22
C ASN A 744 -2.91 20.89 5.88
N LEU A 745 -2.01 21.57 5.14
CA LEU A 745 -1.42 21.08 3.90
C LEU A 745 -0.33 20.05 4.25
N ARG A 746 -0.42 18.85 3.69
CA ARG A 746 0.59 17.80 3.94
C ARG A 746 1.93 18.19 3.28
N HIS A 747 3.03 17.74 3.86
CA HIS A 747 4.36 18.03 3.31
C HIS A 747 4.65 17.33 1.97
N ASP A 748 3.89 16.30 1.62
CA ASP A 748 4.06 15.49 0.41
C ASP A 748 3.11 15.87 -0.73
N VAL A 749 2.31 16.93 -0.59
CA VAL A 749 1.46 17.46 -1.66
C VAL A 749 2.03 18.77 -2.23
N SER A 750 1.98 18.92 -3.55
CA SER A 750 2.50 20.10 -4.27
C SER A 750 1.60 21.32 -4.10
N ALA A 751 0.29 21.14 -4.09
CA ALA A 751 -0.69 22.17 -3.79
C ALA A 751 -1.97 21.55 -3.21
N ALA A 752 -2.85 22.38 -2.64
CA ALA A 752 -4.24 22.01 -2.33
C ALA A 752 -5.16 23.22 -2.30
N PHE A 753 -6.40 23.05 -2.74
CA PHE A 753 -7.49 24.00 -2.49
C PHE A 753 -8.02 23.86 -1.06
N ILE A 754 -8.07 24.97 -0.32
CA ILE A 754 -8.47 25.02 1.08
C ILE A 754 -9.78 25.80 1.21
N GLY A 755 -10.91 25.10 1.17
CA GLY A 755 -12.25 25.69 1.17
C GLY A 755 -12.52 26.65 2.35
N LYS A 756 -11.97 26.37 3.54
CA LYS A 756 -12.15 27.20 4.74
C LYS A 756 -11.64 28.63 4.58
N TYR A 757 -10.56 28.80 3.82
CA TYR A 757 -9.94 30.11 3.57
C TYR A 757 -10.13 30.57 2.12
N TRP A 758 -10.81 29.75 1.30
CA TRP A 758 -11.05 30.00 -0.12
C TRP A 758 -9.79 30.38 -0.90
N LEU A 759 -8.75 29.56 -0.76
CA LEU A 759 -7.44 29.77 -1.38
C LEU A 759 -6.83 28.47 -1.92
N ILE A 760 -5.92 28.60 -2.88
CA ILE A 760 -5.07 27.55 -3.40
C ILE A 760 -3.69 27.74 -2.77
N ALA A 761 -3.29 26.82 -1.89
CA ALA A 761 -1.99 26.85 -1.24
C ALA A 761 -1.00 25.98 -2.03
N VAL A 762 0.06 26.60 -2.56
CA VAL A 762 1.16 25.94 -3.27
C VAL A 762 2.33 25.78 -2.31
N ASN A 763 2.84 24.56 -2.17
CA ASN A 763 4.00 24.28 -1.33
C ASN A 763 5.27 24.84 -1.98
N GLU A 764 6.09 25.59 -1.24
CA GLU A 764 7.33 26.17 -1.78
C GLU A 764 8.32 25.10 -2.29
N SER A 765 8.22 23.84 -1.81
CA SER A 765 9.02 22.73 -2.34
C SER A 765 8.76 22.47 -3.83
N GLU A 766 7.55 22.74 -4.32
CA GLU A 766 7.21 22.64 -5.74
C GLU A 766 8.03 23.63 -6.57
N ILE A 767 8.17 24.85 -6.06
CA ILE A 767 8.97 25.89 -6.68
C ILE A 767 10.46 25.56 -6.59
N ALA A 768 10.91 24.95 -5.49
CA ALA A 768 12.28 24.46 -5.34
C ALA A 768 12.66 23.52 -6.49
N HIS A 769 11.81 22.54 -6.79
CA HIS A 769 12.04 21.58 -7.87
C HIS A 769 12.11 22.25 -9.26
N ILE A 770 11.31 23.30 -9.50
CA ILE A 770 11.40 24.09 -10.73
C ILE A 770 12.75 24.82 -10.81
N VAL A 771 13.16 25.46 -9.71
CA VAL A 771 14.42 26.22 -9.61
C VAL A 771 15.65 25.33 -9.75
N GLU A 772 15.59 24.07 -9.31
CA GLU A 772 16.66 23.07 -9.50
C GLU A 772 16.85 22.67 -10.97
N LEU A 773 15.78 22.70 -11.76
CA LEU A 773 15.78 22.30 -13.17
C LEU A 773 16.00 23.46 -14.14
N ARG A 774 16.19 24.69 -13.65
CA ARG A 774 16.28 25.92 -14.45
C ARG A 774 17.28 25.89 -15.61
N ASP A 775 18.38 25.14 -15.46
CA ASP A 775 19.44 25.02 -16.46
C ASP A 775 19.22 23.84 -17.44
N GLN A 776 18.16 23.05 -17.25
CA GLN A 776 17.84 21.85 -18.02
C GLN A 776 16.53 22.03 -18.80
N GLN A 777 16.58 22.76 -19.92
CA GLN A 777 15.39 23.18 -20.67
C GLN A 777 14.30 22.10 -20.91
N PRO A 778 14.60 20.87 -21.36
CA PRO A 778 13.58 19.82 -21.53
C PRO A 778 12.97 19.35 -20.20
N SER A 779 13.78 19.26 -19.15
CA SER A 779 13.34 18.88 -17.81
C SER A 779 12.52 20.00 -17.15
N LEU A 780 12.92 21.25 -17.38
CA LEU A 780 12.20 22.45 -16.93
C LEU A 780 10.82 22.53 -17.57
N ASP A 781 10.70 22.41 -18.90
CA ASP A 781 9.41 22.48 -19.58
C ASP A 781 8.44 21.38 -19.11
N ASN A 782 8.95 20.16 -18.89
CA ASN A 782 8.17 19.08 -18.29
C ASN A 782 7.71 19.41 -16.86
N ARG A 783 8.56 20.04 -16.04
CA ARG A 783 8.20 20.45 -14.68
C ARG A 783 7.18 21.59 -14.69
N LEU A 784 7.32 22.57 -15.57
CA LEU A 784 6.36 23.66 -15.74
C LEU A 784 5.00 23.14 -16.23
N SER A 785 5.00 22.14 -17.11
CA SER A 785 3.79 21.43 -17.53
C SER A 785 3.08 20.77 -16.34
N ALA A 786 3.82 20.03 -15.50
CA ALA A 786 3.28 19.40 -14.30
C ALA A 786 2.79 20.43 -13.25
N PHE A 787 3.45 21.57 -13.15
CA PHE A 787 3.01 22.65 -12.25
C PHE A 787 1.70 23.30 -12.75
N ALA A 788 1.57 23.56 -14.05
CA ALA A 788 0.33 24.07 -14.65
C ALA A 788 -0.85 23.07 -14.48
N ASP A 789 -0.58 21.79 -14.69
CA ASP A 789 -1.51 20.68 -14.42
C ASP A 789 -2.01 20.70 -12.97
N THR A 790 -1.09 20.80 -12.00
CA THR A 790 -1.42 20.86 -10.57
C THR A 790 -2.27 22.08 -10.23
N LEU A 791 -1.93 23.26 -10.74
CA LEU A 791 -2.70 24.49 -10.48
C LEU A 791 -4.12 24.42 -11.05
N TYR A 792 -4.27 23.85 -12.25
CA TYR A 792 -5.58 23.67 -12.86
C TYR A 792 -6.42 22.64 -12.11
N HIS A 793 -5.79 21.55 -11.65
CA HIS A 793 -6.43 20.54 -10.80
C HIS A 793 -7.04 21.17 -9.55
N GLU A 794 -6.29 22.00 -8.81
CA GLU A 794 -6.82 22.68 -7.62
C GLU A 794 -7.91 23.71 -7.95
N CYS A 795 -7.82 24.36 -9.11
CA CYS A 795 -8.89 25.24 -9.60
C CYS A 795 -10.19 24.48 -9.87
N ARG A 796 -10.11 23.24 -10.37
CA ARG A 796 -11.27 22.38 -10.58
C ARG A 796 -11.93 22.02 -9.26
N HIS A 797 -11.15 21.68 -8.22
CA HIS A 797 -11.69 21.49 -6.87
C HIS A 797 -12.44 22.73 -6.38
N CYS A 798 -11.90 23.93 -6.57
CA CYS A 798 -12.59 25.19 -6.23
C CYS A 798 -13.95 25.34 -6.94
N GLN A 799 -14.01 25.13 -8.26
CA GLN A 799 -15.27 25.22 -9.03
C GLN A 799 -16.28 24.17 -8.57
N GLN A 800 -15.84 22.92 -8.41
CA GLN A 800 -16.69 21.83 -7.95
C GLN A 800 -17.28 22.15 -6.57
N TYR A 801 -16.44 22.60 -5.63
CA TYR A 801 -16.86 22.96 -4.27
C TYR A 801 -17.93 24.06 -4.29
N PHE A 802 -17.71 25.12 -5.07
CA PHE A 802 -18.67 26.22 -5.23
C PHE A 802 -20.04 25.75 -5.74
N TRP A 803 -20.07 24.99 -6.84
CA TRP A 803 -21.31 24.58 -7.48
C TRP A 803 -22.06 23.47 -6.75
N MET A 804 -21.34 22.56 -6.07
CA MET A 804 -21.95 21.61 -5.14
C MET A 804 -22.75 22.32 -4.04
N PHE A 805 -22.26 23.47 -3.55
CA PHE A 805 -22.96 24.24 -2.51
C PHE A 805 -24.08 25.12 -3.02
N SER A 806 -23.91 25.69 -4.21
CA SER A 806 -25.02 26.34 -4.90
C SER A 806 -26.20 25.35 -5.02
N LEU A 807 -25.95 24.10 -5.43
CA LEU A 807 -26.97 23.04 -5.47
C LEU A 807 -27.58 22.74 -4.10
N LEU A 808 -26.75 22.53 -3.08
CA LEU A 808 -27.24 22.24 -1.72
C LEU A 808 -28.15 23.35 -1.16
N GLN A 809 -27.87 24.61 -1.50
CA GLN A 809 -28.64 25.76 -1.01
C GLN A 809 -29.94 26.00 -1.80
N HIS A 810 -29.94 25.72 -3.11
CA HIS A 810 -31.14 25.85 -3.94
C HIS A 810 -32.13 24.68 -3.74
N PHE A 811 -31.63 23.49 -3.43
CA PHE A 811 -32.43 22.27 -3.25
C PHE A 811 -32.17 21.58 -1.91
N PRO A 812 -32.39 22.27 -0.77
CA PRO A 812 -32.06 21.72 0.55
C PRO A 812 -32.91 20.49 0.91
N ASP A 813 -34.11 20.40 0.33
CA ASP A 813 -35.07 19.33 0.59
C ASP A 813 -34.63 17.96 0.08
N ASP A 814 -33.78 17.92 -0.95
CA ASP A 814 -33.26 16.67 -1.54
C ASP A 814 -32.29 15.93 -0.61
N TYR A 815 -31.82 16.63 0.44
CA TYR A 815 -30.82 16.15 1.38
C TYR A 815 -31.34 15.99 2.81
N ARG A 816 -32.67 15.97 3.02
CA ARG A 816 -33.29 15.82 4.36
C ARG A 816 -32.82 14.58 5.15
N ASP A 817 -32.44 13.50 4.46
CA ASP A 817 -31.92 12.28 5.08
C ASP A 817 -30.45 12.40 5.57
N LEU A 818 -29.80 13.53 5.28
CA LEU A 818 -28.44 13.89 5.67
C LEU A 818 -28.49 15.17 6.52
N PRO A 819 -29.04 15.11 7.74
CA PRO A 819 -29.39 16.31 8.53
C PRO A 819 -28.19 17.20 8.87
N ASN A 820 -26.96 16.69 8.81
CA ASN A 820 -25.75 17.45 9.15
C ASN A 820 -25.02 18.02 7.93
N ILE A 821 -25.48 17.76 6.69
CA ILE A 821 -24.76 18.17 5.46
C ILE A 821 -24.57 19.68 5.34
N GLN A 822 -25.62 20.46 5.62
CA GLN A 822 -25.56 21.92 5.55
C GLN A 822 -24.66 22.51 6.63
N THR A 823 -24.80 22.03 7.87
CA THR A 823 -23.98 22.46 9.01
C THR A 823 -22.50 22.20 8.76
N LEU A 824 -22.18 21.02 8.21
CA LEU A 824 -20.83 20.65 7.86
C LEU A 824 -20.25 21.61 6.81
N TYR A 825 -20.91 21.79 5.68
CA TYR A 825 -20.33 22.57 4.59
C TYR A 825 -20.27 24.07 4.88
N ARG A 826 -21.22 24.59 5.68
CA ARG A 826 -21.15 25.96 6.20
C ARG A 826 -19.92 26.17 7.09
N SER A 827 -19.41 25.13 7.74
CA SER A 827 -18.21 25.19 8.61
C SER A 827 -16.90 24.99 7.87
N THR A 828 -16.93 24.37 6.66
CA THR A 828 -15.72 24.05 5.87
C THR A 828 -15.50 25.00 4.69
N MET A 829 -16.41 25.94 4.45
CA MET A 829 -16.32 26.95 3.41
C MET A 829 -16.20 28.34 4.03
N LEU A 830 -15.43 29.23 3.39
CA LEU A 830 -15.44 30.66 3.71
C LEU A 830 -16.87 31.23 3.60
N SER A 831 -17.33 31.95 4.62
CA SER A 831 -18.71 32.45 4.73
C SER A 831 -19.15 33.29 3.54
N GLU A 832 -18.29 34.19 3.07
CA GLU A 832 -18.54 35.08 1.94
C GLU A 832 -18.71 34.27 0.64
N ALA A 833 -17.85 33.26 0.42
CA ALA A 833 -17.97 32.38 -0.73
C ALA A 833 -19.25 31.53 -0.66
N TYR A 834 -19.65 31.11 0.55
CA TYR A 834 -20.88 30.34 0.78
C TYR A 834 -22.14 31.14 0.43
N GLU A 835 -22.19 32.42 0.82
CA GLU A 835 -23.28 33.33 0.47
C GLU A 835 -23.33 33.60 -1.04
N VAL A 836 -22.17 33.82 -1.68
CA VAL A 836 -22.11 34.03 -3.14
C VAL A 836 -22.56 32.78 -3.89
N ALA A 837 -22.19 31.58 -3.44
CA ALA A 837 -22.65 30.32 -4.04
C ALA A 837 -24.17 30.14 -3.93
N GLY A 838 -24.75 30.47 -2.77
CA GLY A 838 -26.20 30.40 -2.55
C GLY A 838 -27.00 31.39 -3.39
N ASN A 839 -26.41 32.52 -3.74
CA ASN A 839 -27.02 33.54 -4.60
C ASN A 839 -26.74 33.34 -6.10
N SER A 840 -25.82 32.43 -6.45
CA SER A 840 -25.45 32.18 -7.83
C SER A 840 -26.42 31.19 -8.47
N PRO A 841 -27.10 31.57 -9.57
CA PRO A 841 -28.07 30.70 -10.21
C PRO A 841 -27.38 29.49 -10.83
N LEU A 842 -27.90 28.29 -10.55
CA LEU A 842 -27.45 27.08 -11.20
C LEU A 842 -27.79 27.09 -12.71
N PRO A 843 -26.95 26.49 -13.56
CA PRO A 843 -27.32 26.21 -14.94
C PRO A 843 -28.57 25.33 -15.00
N ASP A 844 -29.60 25.78 -15.72
CA ASP A 844 -30.90 25.10 -15.88
C ASP A 844 -30.78 23.88 -16.83
N ASP A 845 -30.06 22.86 -16.38
CA ASP A 845 -29.86 21.60 -17.09
C ASP A 845 -29.91 20.43 -16.09
N HIS A 846 -30.88 19.54 -16.28
CA HIS A 846 -31.07 18.36 -15.42
C HIS A 846 -29.81 17.50 -15.30
N ARG A 847 -28.97 17.42 -16.33
CA ARG A 847 -27.71 16.65 -16.30
C ARG A 847 -26.70 17.30 -15.37
N VAL A 848 -26.60 18.63 -15.41
CA VAL A 848 -25.78 19.43 -14.49
C VAL A 848 -26.21 19.17 -13.06
N HIS A 849 -27.51 19.26 -12.77
CA HIS A 849 -28.04 19.02 -11.44
C HIS A 849 -27.75 17.60 -10.95
N ILE A 850 -27.95 16.59 -11.80
CA ILE A 850 -27.68 15.19 -11.45
C ILE A 850 -26.19 14.94 -11.20
N GLY A 851 -25.33 15.53 -12.01
CA GLY A 851 -23.89 15.39 -11.88
C GLY A 851 -23.36 16.02 -10.59
N LEU A 852 -23.78 17.25 -10.32
CA LEU A 852 -23.49 17.95 -9.07
C LEU A 852 -24.09 17.21 -7.87
N HIS A 853 -25.28 16.63 -8.00
CA HIS A 853 -25.91 15.84 -6.93
C HIS A 853 -25.08 14.60 -6.58
N ARG A 854 -24.67 13.82 -7.59
CA ARG A 854 -23.80 12.64 -7.41
C ARG A 854 -22.48 13.04 -6.74
N MET A 855 -21.85 14.10 -7.23
CA MET A 855 -20.59 14.60 -6.69
C MET A 855 -20.74 15.09 -5.25
N LEU A 856 -21.78 15.87 -4.94
CA LEU A 856 -22.05 16.39 -3.60
C LEU A 856 -22.29 15.26 -2.60
N VAL A 857 -23.13 14.28 -2.93
CA VAL A 857 -23.42 13.17 -2.01
C VAL A 857 -22.19 12.30 -1.77
N PHE A 858 -21.42 12.00 -2.83
CA PHE A 858 -20.17 11.25 -2.68
C PHE A 858 -19.12 12.04 -1.90
N HIS A 859 -18.93 13.32 -2.22
CA HIS A 859 -17.98 14.18 -1.50
C HIS A 859 -18.37 14.27 -0.02
N TYR A 860 -19.65 14.39 0.30
CA TYR A 860 -20.12 14.41 1.68
C TYR A 860 -19.77 13.09 2.39
N TYR A 861 -20.09 11.95 1.77
CA TYR A 861 -19.75 10.62 2.30
C TYR A 861 -18.24 10.45 2.53
N TRP A 862 -17.41 10.82 1.56
CA TRP A 862 -15.94 10.80 1.68
C TRP A 862 -15.46 11.65 2.86
N LEU A 863 -15.93 12.90 2.93
CA LEU A 863 -15.49 13.85 3.94
C LEU A 863 -15.86 13.38 5.34
N ILE A 864 -17.09 12.91 5.56
CA ILE A 864 -17.51 12.40 6.88
C ILE A 864 -16.85 11.06 7.20
N SER A 865 -16.56 10.21 6.22
CA SER A 865 -15.83 8.94 6.42
C SER A 865 -14.43 9.18 6.99
N TYR A 866 -13.77 10.26 6.53
CA TYR A 866 -12.44 10.67 6.99
C TYR A 866 -12.47 11.49 8.29
N MET A 867 -13.50 12.31 8.51
CA MET A 867 -13.56 13.27 9.61
C MET A 867 -14.26 12.73 10.87
N GLN A 868 -15.10 11.70 10.78
CA GLN A 868 -15.96 11.21 11.88
C GLN A 868 -15.23 10.87 13.20
N ASP A 869 -13.94 10.54 13.16
CA ASP A 869 -13.14 10.18 14.33
C ASP A 869 -12.25 11.33 14.83
N LYS A 870 -12.33 12.50 14.19
CA LYS A 870 -11.62 13.70 14.62
C LYS A 870 -12.43 14.48 15.65
N ARG A 871 -11.73 15.03 16.64
CA ARG A 871 -12.33 15.84 17.72
C ARG A 871 -13.13 17.00 17.14
N GLY A 872 -14.42 17.09 17.50
CA GLY A 872 -15.35 18.12 17.02
C GLY A 872 -16.20 17.73 15.80
N TRP A 873 -16.00 16.52 15.26
CA TRP A 873 -16.71 16.00 14.08
C TRP A 873 -17.58 14.77 14.41
N GLU A 874 -17.73 14.41 15.68
CA GLU A 874 -18.44 13.20 16.10
C GLU A 874 -19.92 13.23 15.71
N TYR A 875 -20.50 14.41 15.55
CA TYR A 875 -21.90 14.61 15.19
C TYR A 875 -22.25 14.09 13.79
N VAL A 876 -21.31 14.12 12.83
CA VAL A 876 -21.55 13.64 11.46
C VAL A 876 -21.52 12.13 11.31
N ARG A 877 -21.06 11.38 12.33
CA ARG A 877 -21.08 9.90 12.34
C ARG A 877 -22.49 9.34 12.13
N ARG A 878 -23.53 10.09 12.54
CA ARG A 878 -24.94 9.70 12.37
C ARG A 878 -25.38 9.65 10.91
N ASP A 879 -24.76 10.45 10.05
CA ASP A 879 -25.15 10.56 8.64
C ASP A 879 -24.44 9.51 7.78
N LEU A 880 -23.37 8.86 8.30
CA LEU A 880 -22.53 7.93 7.55
C LEU A 880 -23.30 6.78 6.89
N PRO A 881 -24.20 6.04 7.58
CA PRO A 881 -24.94 4.94 6.94
C PRO A 881 -25.94 5.42 5.87
N SER A 882 -26.52 6.62 6.06
CA SER A 882 -27.43 7.23 5.08
C SER A 882 -26.68 7.75 3.86
N ALA A 883 -25.52 8.37 4.07
CA ALA A 883 -24.63 8.84 3.01
C ALA A 883 -24.09 7.67 2.19
N GLU A 884 -23.60 6.60 2.83
CA GLU A 884 -23.15 5.38 2.16
C GLU A 884 -24.26 4.77 1.30
N ARG A 885 -25.47 4.64 1.85
CA ARG A 885 -26.63 4.09 1.12
C ARG A 885 -26.97 4.93 -0.10
N LYS A 886 -27.04 6.26 0.04
CA LYS A 886 -27.28 7.17 -1.09
C LYS A 886 -26.16 7.07 -2.13
N VAL A 887 -24.90 6.95 -1.73
CA VAL A 887 -23.78 6.73 -2.67
C VAL A 887 -23.94 5.40 -3.43
N CYS A 888 -24.26 4.32 -2.74
CA CYS A 888 -24.48 3.01 -3.37
C CYS A 888 -25.61 3.06 -4.41
N GLU A 889 -26.71 3.75 -4.08
CA GLU A 889 -27.85 3.95 -4.96
C GLU A 889 -27.50 4.83 -6.18
N LEU A 890 -26.93 6.01 -5.95
CA LEU A 890 -26.60 6.98 -7.00
C LEU A 890 -25.54 6.50 -7.98
N LEU A 891 -24.60 5.68 -7.51
CA LEU A 891 -23.51 5.15 -8.34
C LEU A 891 -23.77 3.73 -8.82
N ASN A 892 -24.86 3.09 -8.36
CA ASN A 892 -25.16 1.69 -8.60
C ASN A 892 -23.95 0.78 -8.28
N VAL A 893 -23.35 0.99 -7.10
CA VAL A 893 -22.20 0.24 -6.61
C VAL A 893 -22.51 -0.44 -5.29
N SER A 894 -21.77 -1.51 -4.96
CA SER A 894 -21.91 -2.17 -3.67
C SER A 894 -21.36 -1.29 -2.53
N ALA A 895 -21.84 -1.50 -1.30
CA ALA A 895 -21.29 -0.83 -0.11
C ALA A 895 -19.77 -1.03 0.02
N GLU A 896 -19.28 -2.24 -0.28
CA GLU A 896 -17.84 -2.53 -0.29
C GLU A 896 -17.07 -1.65 -1.30
N THR A 897 -17.64 -1.43 -2.49
CA THR A 897 -17.06 -0.55 -3.51
C THR A 897 -17.10 0.91 -3.05
N ALA A 898 -18.23 1.37 -2.52
CA ALA A 898 -18.35 2.73 -1.98
C ALA A 898 -17.34 3.00 -0.85
N GLN A 899 -17.17 2.07 0.08
CA GLN A 899 -16.15 2.14 1.14
C GLN A 899 -14.74 2.22 0.58
N LYS A 900 -14.40 1.40 -0.41
CA LYS A 900 -13.10 1.44 -1.09
C LYS A 900 -12.85 2.78 -1.79
N MET A 901 -13.86 3.34 -2.45
CA MET A 901 -13.76 4.64 -3.11
C MET A 901 -13.54 5.79 -2.11
N ALA A 902 -14.13 5.72 -0.91
CA ALA A 902 -13.96 6.72 0.13
C ALA A 902 -12.59 6.64 0.86
N GLN A 903 -11.84 5.54 0.71
CA GLN A 903 -10.51 5.39 1.32
C GLN A 903 -9.44 6.09 0.48
N PHE A 904 -8.63 6.91 1.14
CA PHE A 904 -7.54 7.66 0.49
C PHE A 904 -6.46 6.73 -0.10
N GLU A 905 -6.10 5.62 0.55
CA GLU A 905 -4.99 4.78 0.07
C GLU A 905 -5.34 3.94 -1.17
N THR A 906 -6.56 3.42 -1.24
CA THR A 906 -6.96 2.45 -2.27
C THR A 906 -7.87 3.03 -3.34
N GLY A 907 -8.54 4.16 -3.04
CA GLY A 907 -9.61 4.72 -3.85
C GLY A 907 -9.45 6.20 -4.19
N TYR A 908 -8.32 6.84 -3.89
CA TYR A 908 -8.15 8.29 -4.11
C TYR A 908 -8.54 8.76 -5.52
N ARG A 909 -8.00 8.13 -6.57
CA ARG A 909 -8.34 8.46 -7.97
C ARG A 909 -9.75 8.04 -8.41
N SER A 910 -10.46 7.29 -7.58
CA SER A 910 -11.86 6.90 -7.80
C SER A 910 -12.87 7.80 -7.10
N GLN A 911 -12.41 8.81 -6.36
CA GLN A 911 -13.28 9.80 -5.78
C GLN A 911 -13.82 10.70 -6.90
N LEU A 912 -15.14 10.93 -6.96
CA LEU A 912 -15.76 11.62 -8.11
C LEU A 912 -15.20 13.03 -8.37
N HIS A 913 -14.80 13.75 -7.32
CA HIS A 913 -14.22 15.08 -7.43
C HIS A 913 -12.77 15.01 -7.94
N GLU A 914 -11.98 14.05 -7.45
CA GLU A 914 -10.62 13.77 -7.91
C GLU A 914 -10.56 13.26 -9.35
N GLU A 915 -11.47 12.35 -9.73
CA GLU A 915 -11.55 11.80 -11.07
C GLU A 915 -11.82 12.90 -12.12
N ASP A 916 -12.72 13.84 -11.83
CA ASP A 916 -12.97 15.00 -12.69
C ASP A 916 -11.76 15.93 -12.77
N ALA A 917 -11.11 16.21 -11.62
CA ALA A 917 -9.95 17.08 -11.55
C ALA A 917 -8.73 16.51 -12.31
N TYR A 918 -8.41 15.21 -12.13
CA TYR A 918 -7.33 14.53 -12.85
C TYR A 918 -7.58 14.45 -14.35
N ALA A 919 -8.82 14.18 -14.75
CA ALA A 919 -9.20 14.16 -16.16
C ALA A 919 -8.97 15.53 -16.84
N CYS A 920 -9.29 16.62 -16.15
CA CYS A 920 -9.02 17.97 -16.62
C CYS A 920 -7.52 18.30 -16.63
N ALA A 921 -6.74 17.74 -15.71
CA ALA A 921 -5.30 17.89 -15.63
C ALA A 921 -4.58 17.19 -16.81
N GLU A 922 -4.99 15.96 -17.17
CA GLU A 922 -4.47 15.24 -18.35
C GLU A 922 -4.64 16.05 -19.65
N VAL A 923 -5.75 16.78 -19.78
CA VAL A 923 -6.02 17.68 -20.91
C VAL A 923 -5.06 18.87 -20.95
N VAL A 924 -4.63 19.40 -19.79
CA VAL A 924 -3.60 20.45 -19.72
C VAL A 924 -2.29 19.91 -20.31
N GLN A 925 -1.88 18.70 -19.93
CA GLN A 925 -0.67 18.07 -20.46
C GLN A 925 -0.76 17.82 -21.97
N ALA A 926 -1.93 17.38 -22.46
CA ALA A 926 -2.17 17.15 -23.88
C ALA A 926 -1.99 18.44 -24.70
N TYR A 927 -2.65 19.53 -24.31
CA TYR A 927 -2.48 20.81 -24.99
C TYR A 927 -1.11 21.46 -24.76
N TRP A 928 -0.43 21.15 -23.66
CA TRP A 928 0.92 21.65 -23.42
C TRP A 928 1.90 21.06 -24.44
N ARG A 929 1.77 19.75 -24.73
CA ARG A 929 2.60 19.04 -25.72
C ARG A 929 2.20 19.40 -27.15
N ASN A 930 0.89 19.42 -27.44
CA ASN A 930 0.35 19.66 -28.78
C ASN A 930 -0.71 20.80 -28.76
N PRO A 931 -0.28 22.08 -28.80
CA PRO A 931 -1.22 23.21 -28.73
C PRO A 931 -2.20 23.28 -29.93
N GLY A 932 -1.81 22.72 -31.07
CA GLY A 932 -2.57 22.73 -32.31
C GLY A 932 -3.58 21.59 -32.48
N ASP A 933 -3.66 20.66 -31.51
CA ASP A 933 -4.71 19.63 -31.54
C ASP A 933 -6.08 20.29 -31.30
N ALA A 934 -7.03 20.04 -32.22
CA ALA A 934 -8.40 20.52 -32.06
C ALA A 934 -9.17 19.63 -31.07
N LEU A 935 -8.84 18.34 -31.03
CA LEU A 935 -9.58 17.32 -30.29
C LEU A 935 -8.58 16.56 -29.42
N VAL A 936 -8.89 16.45 -28.14
CA VAL A 936 -8.08 15.73 -27.16
C VAL A 936 -8.90 14.59 -26.56
N ARG A 937 -8.21 13.59 -26.03
CA ARG A 937 -8.84 12.43 -25.38
C ARG A 937 -9.79 12.91 -24.28
N ASN A 938 -11.02 12.41 -24.27
CA ASN A 938 -11.88 12.45 -23.10
C ASN A 938 -11.55 11.22 -22.24
N PRO A 939 -10.89 11.37 -21.09
CA PRO A 939 -10.50 10.24 -20.24
C PRO A 939 -11.71 9.56 -19.56
N GLY A 940 -12.92 10.11 -19.65
CA GLY A 940 -14.15 9.50 -19.12
C GLY A 940 -14.88 8.60 -20.13
N THR A 941 -15.47 7.50 -19.64
CA THR A 941 -16.34 6.63 -20.45
C THR A 941 -17.80 7.09 -20.37
N CYS A 942 -18.40 7.44 -21.50
CA CYS A 942 -19.85 7.67 -21.58
C CYS A 942 -20.52 6.33 -21.94
N THR A 943 -21.04 5.62 -20.94
CA THR A 943 -21.68 4.31 -21.13
C THR A 943 -23.20 4.46 -21.19
N ALA A 944 -23.89 3.49 -21.81
CA ALA A 944 -25.35 3.38 -21.80
C ALA A 944 -25.95 3.25 -20.38
N GLN A 945 -25.14 2.90 -19.37
CA GLN A 945 -25.52 2.83 -17.95
C GLN A 945 -25.84 4.20 -17.35
N TYR A 946 -25.43 5.28 -18.03
CA TYR A 946 -25.77 6.65 -17.68
C TYR A 946 -27.29 6.88 -17.63
N THR A 947 -28.04 6.29 -18.57
CA THR A 947 -29.50 6.37 -18.62
C THR A 947 -30.17 5.68 -17.43
N ASP A 948 -29.56 4.63 -16.89
CA ASP A 948 -30.07 3.91 -15.72
C ASP A 948 -29.77 4.66 -14.42
N ALA A 949 -28.62 5.32 -14.33
CA ALA A 949 -28.33 6.25 -13.23
C ALA A 949 -29.34 7.41 -13.24
N LEU A 950 -29.60 8.04 -14.39
CA LEU A 950 -30.62 9.10 -14.55
C LEU A 950 -32.01 8.65 -14.09
N LYS A 951 -32.41 7.40 -14.36
CA LYS A 951 -33.70 6.82 -13.92
C LYS A 951 -33.74 6.51 -12.42
N THR A 952 -32.61 6.15 -11.83
CA THR A 952 -32.49 5.75 -10.41
C THR A 952 -32.50 6.97 -9.47
N VAL A 953 -31.88 8.08 -9.88
CA VAL A 953 -31.78 9.30 -9.04
C VAL A 953 -33.14 10.01 -8.89
N GLY A 954 -34.14 9.70 -9.72
CA GLY A 954 -35.48 10.30 -9.61
C GLY A 954 -35.46 11.83 -9.71
N ALA A 955 -34.47 12.40 -10.41
CA ALA A 955 -34.37 13.83 -10.62
C ALA A 955 -35.64 14.30 -11.36
N ARG A 956 -36.42 15.14 -10.69
CA ARG A 956 -37.57 15.78 -11.30
C ARG A 956 -37.08 16.62 -12.49
N SER A 957 -37.69 16.36 -13.63
CA SER A 957 -37.81 17.31 -14.75
C SER A 957 -38.19 18.70 -14.27
#